data_AF-A0A1Y1MHH5-F1
#
_entry.id   AF-A0A1Y1MHH5-F1
#
_cell.length_a   1.000
_cell.length_b   1.000
_cell.length_c   1.000
_cell.angle_alpha   90.00
_cell.angle_beta   90.00
_cell.angle_gamma   90.00
#
_symmetry.space_group_name_H-M   'P 1'
#
loop_
_entity.id
_entity.type
_entity.pdbx_description
1 polymer ?
#
loop_
_entity_poly.entity_id
_entity_poly.type
_entity_poly.pdbx_seq_one_letter_code
_entity_poly.pdbx_strand_id
1 'polypeptide(L)'
;GRWKRITGEATITLKMEKKKEYLMMKLKKVLAASSRTIDKARRMKMYNLKLIERSSKCVKDPNPLGTAMGLMGTKYPLVLRRRDALKQGMPKSLIAPSKGESEDRHRHGWTLCRKEAVDWWVSSSEVPNEESIEVINLLYKNSRNEVHNYYQMNWERASIQWGHVILERRIVPTRDPIANVPKSLREHAVKQILFRDYTLPSYKVTTTTLESLRDFMNMSLSSKVALSKQIRVLLNELDPRERCLPVTSGMEAGFSPLKHALTHTNFVVTGYEYTPSTRSLDVRNTIRKFLRCMIFEAKLSKLSITAMLSILDETKIHGTGIDELITLNPIGETMEGKFYSALIGKSETLEYTIRELTVCPTMKRAEYTKVANTTGRERLVHSLPMTYNFKFRDLRGKFTTCRTYIMSIICNYTTATDLTTCLIEIATFCSRLYSETKGRTDKEVREEIMTLNRKDVWSIANIKEEEKKMLKDYHGQELSIGRLTLTDGIEYMGTGTTQLKLTGEYNVVAVRENYTIACNVSQRDIEPFTTDITCPSPWMINHYDFQRTMENRVSFFMDNMPIIIEKVAQSDFCWKNNHLNKFLIPIGPRISYVARYFLSKMQSTEHIEPAVFSFYYALANRTPDSTQALSKVFTLRTGHVIDIDAESGIMVHDSAKRRYLLFGSDISGETSKLDNSRLMCGLLPGFRISSNPDPSKPLRSIRYLDDRREVITEGKEYRTYICGRLHGIVKDSTITYQIKSTFDRHLMDSIQRLSSSTQHVLYSKRSWLQGLPLEDEVVRPSKRSKMDETEYTLPEEDPETLGIMVDEDWGDLDDL
;
A
#
# COMPACT_ATOMS: atom_id res chain seq x y z
N GLY A 1 -49.40 -0.31 -11.68
CA GLY A 1 -48.57 -1.23 -12.49
C GLY A 1 -48.33 -0.74 -13.91
N ARG A 2 -49.36 -0.68 -14.76
CA ARG A 2 -49.28 -0.34 -16.19
C ARG A 2 -48.78 1.09 -16.48
N TRP A 3 -49.24 2.10 -15.72
CA TRP A 3 -48.79 3.48 -15.87
C TRP A 3 -47.31 3.70 -15.53
N LYS A 4 -46.79 3.08 -14.46
CA LYS A 4 -45.35 3.11 -14.11
C LYS A 4 -44.46 2.44 -15.19
N ARG A 5 -44.94 1.39 -15.88
CA ARG A 5 -44.24 0.76 -17.02
C ARG A 5 -44.23 1.67 -18.24
N ILE A 6 -45.36 2.30 -18.58
CA ILE A 6 -45.48 3.20 -19.73
C ILE A 6 -44.64 4.48 -19.53
N THR A 7 -44.65 5.08 -18.34
CA THR A 7 -43.81 6.24 -18.03
C THR A 7 -42.32 5.89 -17.98
N GLY A 8 -41.98 4.68 -17.53
CA GLY A 8 -40.60 4.16 -17.52
C GLY A 8 -40.06 3.86 -18.92
N GLU A 9 -40.86 3.24 -19.79
CA GLU A 9 -40.50 2.99 -21.19
C GLU A 9 -40.36 4.30 -21.97
N ALA A 10 -41.29 5.25 -21.79
CA ALA A 10 -41.24 6.58 -22.40
C ALA A 10 -40.02 7.41 -21.96
N THR A 11 -39.61 7.33 -20.69
CA THR A 11 -38.38 8.01 -20.22
C THR A 11 -37.11 7.35 -20.74
N ILE A 12 -37.11 6.03 -20.97
CA ILE A 12 -35.96 5.31 -21.55
C ILE A 12 -35.79 5.65 -23.04
N THR A 13 -36.87 5.67 -23.82
CA THR A 13 -36.84 6.08 -25.25
C THR A 13 -36.40 7.53 -25.41
N LEU A 14 -36.94 8.44 -24.60
CA LEU A 14 -36.60 9.87 -24.66
C LEU A 14 -35.14 10.15 -24.23
N LYS A 15 -34.58 9.34 -23.31
CA LYS A 15 -33.14 9.35 -22.99
C LYS A 15 -32.27 8.81 -24.14
N MET A 16 -32.75 7.80 -24.87
CA MET A 16 -32.04 7.22 -26.02
C MET A 16 -32.04 8.16 -27.22
N GLU A 17 -33.14 8.87 -27.49
CA GLU A 17 -33.23 9.89 -28.54
C GLU A 17 -32.28 11.06 -28.29
N LYS A 18 -32.26 11.62 -27.07
CA LYS A 18 -31.31 12.68 -26.69
C LYS A 18 -29.84 12.23 -26.86
N LYS A 19 -29.53 10.97 -26.55
CA LYS A 19 -28.18 10.40 -26.78
C LYS A 19 -27.86 10.29 -28.27
N LYS A 20 -28.82 9.83 -29.09
CA LYS A 20 -28.69 9.73 -30.54
C LYS A 20 -28.44 11.10 -31.17
N GLU A 21 -29.22 12.11 -30.81
CA GLU A 21 -29.04 13.49 -31.28
C GLU A 21 -27.67 14.06 -30.90
N TYR A 22 -27.23 13.83 -29.66
CA TYR A 22 -25.91 14.26 -29.19
C TYR A 22 -24.78 13.59 -29.99
N LEU A 23 -24.87 12.28 -30.23
CA LEU A 23 -23.92 11.53 -31.07
C LEU A 23 -23.90 12.06 -32.50
N MET A 24 -25.06 12.29 -33.10
CA MET A 24 -25.17 12.86 -34.44
C MET A 24 -24.56 14.26 -34.52
N MET A 25 -24.76 15.10 -33.50
CA MET A 25 -24.11 16.41 -33.42
C MET A 25 -22.58 16.28 -33.39
N LYS A 26 -22.03 15.31 -32.65
CA LYS A 26 -20.58 15.08 -32.60
C LYS A 26 -20.03 14.56 -33.93
N LEU A 27 -20.74 13.64 -34.56
CA LEU A 27 -20.40 13.12 -35.89
C LEU A 27 -20.38 14.25 -36.93
N LYS A 28 -21.39 15.12 -36.92
CA LYS A 28 -21.41 16.32 -37.78
C LYS A 28 -20.20 17.22 -37.56
N LYS A 29 -19.72 17.38 -36.32
CA LYS A 29 -18.49 18.14 -36.03
C LYS A 29 -17.22 17.47 -36.54
N VAL A 30 -17.16 16.13 -36.52
CA VAL A 30 -16.04 15.37 -37.09
C VAL A 30 -16.06 15.48 -38.61
N LEU A 31 -17.23 15.38 -39.24
CA LEU A 31 -17.41 15.54 -40.68
C LEU A 31 -17.12 16.97 -41.15
N ALA A 32 -17.43 17.97 -40.33
CA ALA A 32 -17.13 19.38 -40.58
C ALA A 32 -15.69 19.78 -40.17
N ALA A 33 -14.84 18.84 -39.74
CA ALA A 33 -13.46 19.15 -39.40
C ALA A 33 -12.65 19.48 -40.66
N SER A 34 -11.72 20.43 -40.55
CA SER A 34 -10.87 20.81 -41.69
C SER A 34 -9.97 19.64 -42.15
N SER A 35 -9.64 19.60 -43.43
CA SER A 35 -8.72 18.61 -44.03
C SER A 35 -7.41 18.48 -43.24
N ARG A 36 -6.83 19.61 -42.84
CA ARG A 36 -5.63 19.68 -41.97
C ARG A 36 -5.82 19.02 -40.61
N THR A 37 -7.02 19.09 -40.03
CA THR A 37 -7.34 18.43 -38.75
C THR A 37 -7.50 16.93 -38.94
N ILE A 38 -8.13 16.50 -40.03
CA ILE A 38 -8.30 15.08 -40.39
C ILE A 38 -6.94 14.45 -40.69
N ASP A 39 -6.06 15.12 -41.43
CA ASP A 39 -4.72 14.63 -41.73
C ASP A 39 -3.85 14.51 -40.48
N LYS A 40 -3.92 15.50 -39.58
CA LYS A 40 -3.29 15.40 -38.26
C LYS A 40 -3.86 14.23 -37.46
N ALA A 41 -5.18 14.05 -37.42
CA ALA A 41 -5.82 12.96 -36.69
C ALA A 41 -5.43 11.57 -37.24
N ARG A 42 -5.25 11.44 -38.57
CA ARG A 42 -4.81 10.19 -39.22
C ARG A 42 -3.34 9.87 -38.96
N ARG A 43 -2.46 10.88 -38.99
CA ARG A 43 -1.01 10.71 -38.82
C ARG A 43 -0.59 10.59 -37.35
N MET A 44 -1.35 11.19 -36.43
CA MET A 44 -0.98 11.25 -35.02
C MET A 44 -1.46 10.03 -34.25
N LYS A 45 -0.53 9.39 -33.53
CA LYS A 45 -0.87 8.36 -32.53
C LYS A 45 -1.62 9.01 -31.36
N MET A 46 -2.54 8.27 -30.73
CA MET A 46 -3.43 8.75 -29.66
C MET A 46 -2.72 9.45 -28.49
N TYR A 47 -1.47 9.11 -28.17
CA TYR A 47 -0.71 9.76 -27.11
C TYR A 47 -0.36 11.23 -27.42
N ASN A 48 -0.39 11.65 -28.68
CA ASN A 48 -0.15 13.03 -29.09
C ASN A 48 -1.30 13.98 -28.75
N LEU A 49 -2.47 13.48 -28.33
CA LEU A 49 -3.58 14.32 -27.86
C LEU A 49 -3.16 15.20 -26.67
N LYS A 50 -2.30 14.69 -25.77
CA LYS A 50 -1.76 15.48 -24.65
C LYS A 50 -0.88 16.64 -25.13
N LEU A 51 -0.15 16.45 -26.23
CA LEU A 51 0.68 17.50 -26.83
C LEU A 51 -0.20 18.61 -27.42
N ILE A 52 -1.28 18.24 -28.12
CA ILE A 52 -2.28 19.19 -28.64
C ILE A 52 -2.96 19.96 -27.51
N GLU A 53 -3.30 19.30 -26.40
CA GLU A 53 -3.90 19.97 -25.24
C GLU A 53 -2.94 20.99 -24.62
N ARG A 54 -1.66 20.64 -24.47
CA ARG A 54 -0.63 21.55 -23.93
C ARG A 54 -0.35 22.74 -24.85
N SER A 55 -0.39 22.55 -26.16
CA SER A 55 -0.16 23.63 -27.13
C SER A 55 -1.37 24.53 -27.37
N SER A 56 -2.59 24.08 -27.02
CA SER A 56 -3.83 24.85 -27.19
C SER A 56 -4.23 25.69 -25.98
N LYS A 57 -3.62 25.45 -24.81
CA LYS A 57 -3.86 26.22 -23.58
C LYS A 57 -2.55 26.70 -23.00
N CYS A 58 -2.17 27.95 -23.25
CA CYS A 58 -1.14 28.60 -22.43
C CYS A 58 -1.11 30.12 -22.63
N VAL A 59 -1.89 30.84 -21.83
CA VAL A 59 -1.43 32.12 -21.27
C VAL A 59 -1.54 31.92 -19.76
N LYS A 60 -0.39 31.89 -19.08
CA LYS A 60 -0.36 31.87 -17.62
C LYS A 60 -0.25 33.31 -17.18
N ASP A 61 -1.11 33.69 -16.24
CA ASP A 61 -1.10 35.01 -15.65
C ASP A 61 0.07 35.12 -14.65
N PRO A 62 1.01 36.07 -14.82
CA PRO A 62 2.10 36.30 -13.88
C PRO A 62 1.61 36.88 -12.54
N ASN A 63 0.47 37.58 -12.50
CA ASN A 63 -0.10 38.16 -11.28
C ASN A 63 -1.61 37.86 -11.17
N PRO A 64 -1.98 36.62 -10.78
CA PRO A 64 -3.38 36.21 -10.75
C PRO A 64 -4.24 37.00 -9.77
N LEU A 65 -3.65 37.52 -8.67
CA LEU A 65 -4.38 38.34 -7.71
C LEU A 65 -4.69 39.72 -8.29
N GLY A 66 -3.68 40.42 -8.80
CA GLY A 66 -3.85 41.75 -9.39
C GLY A 66 -4.78 41.73 -10.60
N THR A 67 -4.60 40.77 -11.50
CA THR A 67 -5.49 40.59 -12.66
C THR A 67 -6.90 40.22 -12.23
N ALA A 68 -7.10 39.33 -11.24
CA ALA A 68 -8.44 39.01 -10.75
C ALA A 68 -9.13 40.22 -10.11
N MET A 69 -8.41 41.03 -9.32
CA MET A 69 -8.94 42.26 -8.73
C MET A 69 -9.32 43.28 -9.82
N GLY A 70 -8.45 43.50 -10.81
CA GLY A 70 -8.73 44.38 -11.93
C GLY A 70 -9.90 43.90 -12.79
N LEU A 71 -9.96 42.60 -13.09
CA LEU A 71 -11.07 42.00 -13.83
C LEU A 71 -12.39 42.10 -13.08
N MET A 72 -12.42 41.83 -11.77
CA MET A 72 -13.63 41.91 -10.95
C MET A 72 -14.21 43.33 -10.88
N GLY A 73 -13.39 44.37 -11.11
CA GLY A 73 -13.84 45.75 -11.26
C GLY A 73 -14.50 46.06 -12.61
N THR A 74 -14.38 45.17 -13.61
CA THR A 74 -15.03 45.35 -14.92
C THR A 74 -16.51 44.97 -14.89
N LYS A 75 -17.27 45.48 -15.86
CA LYS A 75 -18.73 45.23 -15.96
C LYS A 75 -19.10 43.76 -16.20
N TYR A 76 -18.27 42.99 -16.92
CA TYR A 76 -18.54 41.59 -17.25
C TYR A 76 -17.32 40.71 -16.94
N PRO A 77 -17.02 40.46 -15.64
CA PRO A 77 -15.79 39.80 -15.21
C PRO A 77 -15.77 38.28 -15.41
N LEU A 78 -16.93 37.66 -15.66
CA LEU A 78 -17.11 36.21 -15.67
C LEU A 78 -17.53 35.71 -17.05
N VAL A 79 -17.43 34.40 -17.28
CA VAL A 79 -17.91 33.74 -18.49
C VAL A 79 -18.93 32.65 -18.15
N LEU A 80 -20.00 32.56 -18.94
CA LEU A 80 -21.01 31.50 -18.83
C LEU A 80 -21.42 30.95 -20.19
N ARG A 81 -22.11 29.80 -20.18
CA ARG A 81 -22.71 29.24 -21.39
C ARG A 81 -24.07 29.88 -21.64
N ARG A 82 -24.13 30.74 -22.67
CA ARG A 82 -25.34 31.48 -23.04
C ARG A 82 -26.58 30.59 -23.21
N ARG A 83 -26.42 29.43 -23.86
CA ARG A 83 -27.53 28.48 -24.09
C ARG A 83 -28.11 27.91 -22.80
N ASP A 84 -27.25 27.63 -21.82
CA ASP A 84 -27.68 27.01 -20.55
C ASP A 84 -28.31 28.09 -19.65
N ALA A 85 -27.75 29.30 -19.62
CA ALA A 85 -28.30 30.43 -18.88
C ALA A 85 -29.69 30.87 -19.38
N LEU A 86 -29.88 30.96 -20.70
CA LEU A 86 -31.18 31.34 -21.28
C LEU A 86 -32.26 30.28 -21.03
N LYS A 87 -31.90 28.98 -21.05
CA LYS A 87 -32.83 27.89 -20.73
C LYS A 87 -33.36 27.97 -19.30
N GLN A 88 -32.57 28.51 -18.40
CA GLN A 88 -32.89 28.66 -16.99
C GLN A 88 -33.60 29.99 -16.68
N GLY A 89 -33.89 30.81 -17.69
CA GLY A 89 -34.57 32.09 -17.50
C GLY A 89 -33.68 33.22 -16.97
N MET A 90 -32.35 33.11 -17.08
CA MET A 90 -31.45 34.15 -16.60
C MET A 90 -31.71 35.50 -17.32
N PRO A 91 -31.83 36.62 -16.58
CA PRO A 91 -32.06 37.94 -17.16
C PRO A 91 -30.98 38.32 -18.18
N LYS A 92 -31.41 38.80 -19.35
CA LYS A 92 -30.50 39.25 -20.42
C LYS A 92 -29.62 40.43 -20.01
N SER A 93 -30.01 41.19 -18.99
CA SER A 93 -29.22 42.31 -18.43
C SER A 93 -27.91 41.86 -17.78
N LEU A 94 -27.85 40.61 -17.32
CA LEU A 94 -26.69 40.00 -16.66
C LEU A 94 -25.71 39.35 -17.65
N ILE A 95 -26.12 39.18 -18.91
CA ILE A 95 -25.36 38.52 -19.97
C ILE A 95 -24.93 39.56 -21.01
N ALA A 96 -23.68 39.52 -21.45
CA ALA A 96 -23.21 40.44 -22.49
C ALA A 96 -23.98 40.24 -23.82
N PRO A 97 -24.23 41.34 -24.57
CA PRO A 97 -24.92 41.29 -25.85
C PRO A 97 -24.14 40.47 -26.89
N SER A 98 -24.80 39.81 -27.83
CA SER A 98 -24.15 38.84 -28.75
C SER A 98 -23.33 39.47 -29.90
N LYS A 99 -22.81 40.69 -29.74
CA LYS A 99 -21.98 41.35 -30.76
C LYS A 99 -20.51 40.99 -30.50
N GLY A 100 -19.75 40.70 -31.56
CA GLY A 100 -18.52 39.87 -31.60
C GLY A 100 -17.41 40.11 -30.57
N GLU A 101 -17.43 41.20 -29.81
CA GLU A 101 -16.53 41.48 -28.68
C GLU A 101 -16.94 40.80 -27.37
N SER A 102 -18.15 40.25 -27.30
CA SER A 102 -18.73 39.68 -26.06
C SER A 102 -18.64 38.15 -25.96
N GLU A 103 -18.13 37.47 -26.99
CA GLU A 103 -17.84 36.03 -26.94
C GLU A 103 -16.45 35.77 -26.39
N ASP A 104 -16.32 34.73 -25.57
CA ASP A 104 -15.01 34.34 -25.04
C ASP A 104 -14.11 33.86 -26.19
N ARG A 105 -12.97 34.53 -26.35
CA ARG A 105 -11.96 34.22 -27.38
C ARG A 105 -11.32 32.84 -27.17
N HIS A 106 -11.38 32.31 -25.94
CA HIS A 106 -10.77 31.03 -25.59
C HIS A 106 -11.73 29.83 -25.66
N ARG A 107 -13.04 30.03 -25.45
CA ARG A 107 -14.04 28.96 -25.44
C ARG A 107 -15.25 29.30 -26.30
N HIS A 108 -15.33 28.62 -27.43
CA HIS A 108 -16.47 28.72 -28.31
C HIS A 108 -17.80 28.37 -27.60
N GLY A 109 -18.80 29.25 -27.75
CA GLY A 109 -20.14 29.11 -27.15
C GLY A 109 -20.26 29.62 -25.70
N TRP A 110 -19.25 30.32 -25.19
CA TRP A 110 -19.27 31.04 -23.92
C TRP A 110 -19.36 32.55 -24.17
N THR A 111 -20.03 33.25 -23.27
CA THR A 111 -20.28 34.71 -23.34
C THR A 111 -19.94 35.33 -21.99
N LEU A 112 -19.46 36.57 -22.00
CA LEU A 112 -19.18 37.33 -20.78
C LEU A 112 -20.48 37.59 -19.97
N CYS A 113 -20.38 37.65 -18.65
CA CYS A 113 -21.49 37.93 -17.75
C CYS A 113 -21.06 38.73 -16.52
N ARG A 114 -22.02 39.38 -15.87
CA ARG A 114 -21.78 40.14 -14.64
C ARG A 114 -21.62 39.21 -13.43
N LYS A 115 -21.09 39.75 -12.33
CA LYS A 115 -20.94 39.02 -11.06
C LYS A 115 -22.30 38.64 -10.47
N GLU A 116 -23.29 39.53 -10.56
CA GLU A 116 -24.64 39.34 -10.01
C GLU A 116 -25.40 38.17 -10.69
N ALA A 117 -24.91 37.70 -11.84
CA ALA A 117 -25.42 36.48 -12.47
C ALA A 117 -25.26 35.25 -11.57
N VAL A 118 -24.20 35.21 -10.74
CA VAL A 118 -23.97 34.13 -9.77
C VAL A 118 -24.95 34.24 -8.61
N ASP A 119 -25.14 35.44 -8.07
CA ASP A 119 -26.06 35.67 -6.96
C ASP A 119 -27.51 35.35 -7.37
N TRP A 120 -27.92 35.81 -8.55
CA TRP A 120 -29.21 35.45 -9.15
C TRP A 120 -29.35 33.94 -9.33
N TRP A 121 -28.30 33.25 -9.77
CA TRP A 121 -28.33 31.80 -9.93
C TRP A 121 -28.52 31.11 -8.58
N VAL A 122 -27.77 31.50 -7.54
CA VAL A 122 -27.89 30.90 -6.20
C VAL A 122 -29.29 31.11 -5.63
N SER A 123 -29.87 32.31 -5.79
CA SER A 123 -31.22 32.61 -5.28
C SER A 123 -32.35 31.96 -6.08
N SER A 124 -32.18 31.80 -7.40
CA SER A 124 -33.22 31.35 -8.31
C SER A 124 -33.11 29.86 -8.67
N SER A 125 -32.01 29.21 -8.30
CA SER A 125 -31.80 27.78 -8.58
C SER A 125 -32.72 26.88 -7.75
N GLU A 126 -33.10 25.76 -8.33
CA GLU A 126 -33.84 24.71 -7.64
C GLU A 126 -33.01 24.13 -6.49
N VAL A 127 -33.67 23.87 -5.34
CA VAL A 127 -33.04 23.19 -4.20
C VAL A 127 -32.51 21.83 -4.67
N PRO A 128 -31.26 21.44 -4.31
CA PRO A 128 -30.71 20.17 -4.71
C PRO A 128 -31.59 19.01 -4.28
N ASN A 129 -31.91 18.11 -5.20
CA ASN A 129 -32.61 16.86 -4.87
C ASN A 129 -31.74 15.93 -4.00
N GLU A 130 -32.36 14.97 -3.31
CA GLU A 130 -31.69 13.99 -2.43
C GLU A 130 -30.49 13.32 -3.13
N GLU A 131 -30.68 12.90 -4.38
CA GLU A 131 -29.62 12.30 -5.18
C GLU A 131 -28.44 13.26 -5.47
N SER A 132 -28.66 14.58 -5.53
CA SER A 132 -27.56 15.57 -5.65
C SER A 132 -26.87 15.79 -4.30
N ILE A 133 -27.62 15.74 -3.21
CA ILE A 133 -27.08 15.77 -1.84
C ILE A 133 -26.17 14.55 -1.61
N GLU A 134 -26.56 13.36 -2.05
CA GLU A 134 -25.71 12.16 -2.01
C GLU A 134 -24.38 12.34 -2.74
N VAL A 135 -24.42 12.90 -3.97
CA VAL A 135 -23.20 13.18 -4.74
C VAL A 135 -22.31 14.19 -4.01
N ILE A 136 -22.89 15.22 -3.40
CA ILE A 136 -22.14 16.19 -2.57
C ILE A 136 -21.52 15.48 -1.36
N ASN A 137 -22.30 14.66 -0.64
CA ASN A 137 -21.84 13.91 0.52
C ASN A 137 -20.67 13.00 0.15
N LEU A 138 -20.71 12.38 -1.03
CA LEU A 138 -19.64 11.53 -1.53
C LEU A 138 -18.39 12.34 -1.91
N LEU A 139 -18.55 13.46 -2.63
CA LEU A 139 -17.43 14.31 -3.06
C LEU A 139 -16.65 14.91 -1.87
N TYR A 140 -17.34 15.13 -0.75
CA TYR A 140 -16.78 15.69 0.48
C TYR A 140 -16.60 14.65 1.59
N LYS A 141 -16.70 13.35 1.30
CA LYS A 141 -16.63 12.29 2.31
C LYS A 141 -15.39 12.40 3.20
N ASN A 142 -14.20 12.55 2.60
CA ASN A 142 -12.97 12.63 3.39
C ASN A 142 -12.84 13.95 4.16
N SER A 143 -13.24 15.08 3.57
CA SER A 143 -13.26 16.36 4.30
C SER A 143 -14.22 16.31 5.49
N ARG A 144 -15.36 15.61 5.36
CA ARG A 144 -16.27 15.40 6.48
C ARG A 144 -15.71 14.45 7.53
N ASN A 145 -15.01 13.40 7.11
CA ASN A 145 -14.32 12.50 8.04
C ASN A 145 -13.22 13.24 8.82
N GLU A 146 -12.43 14.09 8.16
CA GLU A 146 -11.42 14.93 8.83
C GLU A 146 -12.05 15.81 9.91
N VAL A 147 -13.18 16.46 9.59
CA VAL A 147 -13.95 17.26 10.55
C VAL A 147 -14.51 16.38 11.67
N HIS A 148 -15.07 15.20 11.35
CA HIS A 148 -15.60 14.27 12.34
C HIS A 148 -14.51 13.81 13.31
N ASN A 149 -13.34 13.42 12.80
CA ASN A 149 -12.19 13.01 13.60
C ASN A 149 -11.70 14.15 14.53
N TYR A 150 -11.72 15.39 14.04
CA TYR A 150 -11.39 16.57 14.85
C TYR A 150 -12.36 16.76 16.03
N TYR A 151 -13.66 16.58 15.80
CA TYR A 151 -14.69 16.69 16.85
C TYR A 151 -14.75 15.47 17.78
N GLN A 152 -14.23 14.31 17.38
CA GLN A 152 -14.10 13.15 18.26
C GLN A 152 -12.99 13.29 19.30
N MET A 153 -12.07 14.23 19.13
CA MET A 153 -11.00 14.47 20.10
C MET A 153 -11.59 15.06 21.39
N ASN A 154 -11.24 14.46 22.53
CA ASN A 154 -11.61 15.02 23.83
C ASN A 154 -10.70 16.21 24.17
N TRP A 155 -11.08 17.40 23.70
CA TRP A 155 -10.37 18.65 23.95
C TRP A 155 -10.44 19.11 25.41
N GLU A 156 -11.44 18.68 26.19
CA GLU A 156 -11.58 19.08 27.59
C GLU A 156 -10.47 18.51 28.48
N ARG A 157 -9.96 17.32 28.14
CA ARG A 157 -8.82 16.69 28.83
C ARG A 157 -7.47 17.07 28.25
N ALA A 158 -7.45 17.81 27.14
CA ALA A 158 -6.22 18.19 26.49
C ALA A 158 -5.51 19.29 27.29
N SER A 159 -4.19 19.17 27.42
CA SER A 159 -3.32 20.16 28.04
C SER A 159 -2.27 20.63 27.04
N ILE A 160 -1.86 21.89 27.12
CA ILE A 160 -0.81 22.44 26.27
C ILE A 160 0.48 22.48 27.08
N GLN A 161 1.48 21.74 26.62
CA GLN A 161 2.84 21.83 27.13
C GLN A 161 3.61 22.82 26.26
N TRP A 162 3.98 23.95 26.86
CA TRP A 162 4.81 24.97 26.23
C TRP A 162 6.28 24.62 26.39
N GLY A 163 7.06 24.82 25.33
CA GLY A 163 8.50 24.53 25.33
C GLY A 163 8.99 24.15 23.94
N HIS A 164 10.31 24.04 23.78
CA HIS A 164 10.88 23.58 22.52
C HIS A 164 10.50 22.10 22.29
N VAL A 165 9.85 21.82 21.16
CA VAL A 165 9.42 20.48 20.80
C VAL A 165 10.36 19.89 19.77
N ILE A 166 10.89 18.70 20.05
CA ILE A 166 11.73 17.95 19.12
C ILE A 166 10.84 17.38 18.02
N LEU A 167 11.00 17.91 16.80
CA LEU A 167 10.27 17.48 15.62
C LEU A 167 11.19 16.69 14.67
N GLU A 168 10.70 15.56 14.17
CA GLU A 168 11.39 14.74 13.16
C GLU A 168 10.72 14.92 11.78
N ARG A 169 11.51 15.07 10.72
CA ARG A 169 10.98 15.11 9.35
C ARG A 169 10.67 13.69 8.89
N ARG A 170 9.38 13.39 8.73
CA ARG A 170 8.92 12.05 8.35
C ARG A 170 7.94 12.12 7.19
N ILE A 171 8.01 11.14 6.29
CA ILE A 171 6.98 10.95 5.27
C ILE A 171 5.75 10.37 5.96
N VAL A 172 4.66 11.14 6.00
CA VAL A 172 3.39 10.74 6.60
C VAL A 172 2.24 10.92 5.62
N PRO A 173 1.22 10.04 5.65
CA PRO A 173 -0.01 10.25 4.89
C PRO A 173 -0.78 11.42 5.51
N THR A 174 -1.31 12.33 4.68
CA THR A 174 -2.11 13.47 5.16
C THR A 174 -3.60 13.29 4.91
N ARG A 175 -3.98 12.14 4.35
CA ARG A 175 -5.34 11.79 4.00
C ARG A 175 -5.53 10.29 4.13
N ASP A 176 -6.71 9.88 4.60
CA ASP A 176 -7.11 8.47 4.58
C ASP A 176 -7.70 8.11 3.21
N PRO A 177 -7.07 7.18 2.47
CA PRO A 177 -7.59 6.72 1.20
C PRO A 177 -8.68 5.66 1.38
N ILE A 178 -9.58 5.52 0.40
CA ILE A 178 -10.61 4.47 0.40
C ILE A 178 -9.98 3.07 0.38
N ALA A 179 -8.89 2.93 -0.38
CA ALA A 179 -8.08 1.73 -0.44
C ALA A 179 -6.62 2.14 -0.63
N ASN A 180 -5.70 1.52 0.11
CA ASN A 180 -4.29 1.83 -0.02
C ASN A 180 -3.69 1.13 -1.24
N VAL A 181 -3.72 1.81 -2.39
CA VAL A 181 -3.19 1.28 -3.64
C VAL A 181 -1.85 1.96 -3.96
N PRO A 182 -0.80 1.20 -4.34
CA PRO A 182 0.47 1.78 -4.77
C PRO A 182 0.29 2.79 -5.91
N LYS A 183 1.03 3.90 -5.87
CA LYS A 183 0.92 5.02 -6.84
C LYS A 183 0.98 4.56 -8.31
N SER A 184 1.82 3.58 -8.62
CA SER A 184 1.97 3.01 -9.97
C SER A 184 0.72 2.26 -10.46
N LEU A 185 -0.11 1.75 -9.54
CA LEU A 185 -1.27 0.92 -9.84
C LEU A 185 -2.60 1.69 -9.77
N ARG A 186 -2.64 2.86 -9.15
CA ARG A 186 -3.89 3.66 -8.99
C ARG A 186 -4.59 3.96 -10.30
N GLU A 187 -3.85 4.46 -11.30
CA GLU A 187 -4.42 4.70 -12.62
C GLU A 187 -4.97 3.42 -13.26
N HIS A 188 -4.29 2.30 -13.02
CA HIS A 188 -4.67 1.01 -13.57
C HIS A 188 -5.95 0.49 -12.91
N ALA A 189 -6.06 0.58 -11.59
CA ALA A 189 -7.27 0.22 -10.83
C ALA A 189 -8.49 1.05 -11.29
N VAL A 190 -8.33 2.38 -11.43
CA VAL A 190 -9.41 3.24 -11.93
C VAL A 190 -9.79 2.90 -13.37
N LYS A 191 -8.82 2.62 -14.24
CA LYS A 191 -9.10 2.24 -15.64
C LYS A 191 -9.81 0.89 -15.72
N GLN A 192 -9.46 -0.09 -14.89
CA GLN A 192 -10.17 -1.38 -14.82
C GLN A 192 -11.63 -1.24 -14.42
N ILE A 193 -11.98 -0.22 -13.64
CA ILE A 193 -13.35 -0.02 -13.18
C ILE A 193 -14.17 0.75 -14.22
N LEU A 194 -13.60 1.82 -14.77
CA LEU A 194 -14.30 2.72 -15.71
C LEU A 194 -14.24 2.25 -17.17
N PHE A 195 -13.19 1.53 -17.57
CA PHE A 195 -12.88 1.21 -18.95
C PHE A 195 -12.45 -0.26 -19.12
N ARG A 196 -13.25 -1.20 -18.59
CA ARG A 196 -12.98 -2.65 -18.69
C ARG A 196 -12.62 -3.11 -20.11
N ASP A 197 -13.32 -2.60 -21.12
CA ASP A 197 -13.11 -2.91 -22.54
C ASP A 197 -11.72 -2.49 -23.06
N TYR A 198 -11.03 -1.58 -22.37
CA TYR A 198 -9.77 -0.98 -22.82
C TYR A 198 -8.57 -1.32 -21.93
N THR A 199 -8.74 -2.17 -20.91
CA THR A 199 -7.67 -2.55 -19.99
C THR A 199 -7.56 -4.05 -19.79
N LEU A 200 -6.33 -4.56 -19.76
CA LEU A 200 -6.06 -5.88 -19.19
C LEU A 200 -6.23 -5.82 -17.66
N PRO A 201 -6.90 -6.79 -17.04
CA PRO A 201 -6.84 -7.00 -15.60
C PRO A 201 -5.37 -7.24 -15.22
N SER A 202 -4.89 -6.53 -14.22
CA SER A 202 -3.58 -6.70 -13.64
C SER A 202 -3.77 -7.51 -12.38
N TYR A 203 -2.98 -8.58 -12.24
CA TYR A 203 -2.89 -9.41 -11.05
C TYR A 203 -2.47 -8.61 -9.80
N LYS A 204 -1.89 -7.41 -9.97
CA LYS A 204 -1.37 -6.59 -8.87
C LYS A 204 -2.45 -5.76 -8.17
N VAL A 205 -3.67 -5.71 -8.70
CA VAL A 205 -4.79 -5.00 -8.05
C VAL A 205 -5.71 -6.04 -7.43
N THR A 206 -5.84 -6.02 -6.11
CA THR A 206 -6.64 -6.99 -5.35
C THR A 206 -8.14 -6.85 -5.65
N THR A 207 -8.89 -7.95 -5.54
CA THR A 207 -10.35 -7.93 -5.74
C THR A 207 -11.06 -7.06 -4.71
N THR A 208 -10.59 -7.07 -3.46
CA THR A 208 -11.08 -6.23 -2.36
C THR A 208 -10.97 -4.74 -2.68
N THR A 209 -9.85 -4.31 -3.28
CA THR A 209 -9.65 -2.94 -3.76
C THR A 209 -10.65 -2.59 -4.86
N LEU A 210 -10.86 -3.50 -5.82
CA LEU A 210 -11.80 -3.28 -6.92
C LEU A 210 -13.25 -3.24 -6.46
N GLU A 211 -13.63 -4.06 -5.49
CA GLU A 211 -14.94 -4.05 -4.83
C GLU A 211 -15.16 -2.73 -4.10
N SER A 212 -14.23 -2.32 -3.24
CA SER A 212 -14.30 -1.04 -2.51
C SER A 212 -14.47 0.16 -3.45
N LEU A 213 -13.76 0.17 -4.58
CA LEU A 213 -13.88 1.22 -5.58
C LEU A 213 -15.18 1.13 -6.40
N ARG A 214 -15.70 -0.09 -6.65
CA ARG A 214 -17.00 -0.28 -7.31
C ARG A 214 -18.13 0.20 -6.42
N ASP A 215 -18.09 -0.13 -5.14
CA ASP A 215 -19.06 0.31 -4.15
C ASP A 215 -19.07 1.83 -4.09
N PHE A 216 -17.88 2.45 -4.02
CA PHE A 216 -17.75 3.90 -4.07
C PHE A 216 -18.31 4.50 -5.39
N MET A 217 -18.09 3.88 -6.54
CA MET A 217 -18.70 4.35 -7.80
C MET A 217 -20.23 4.18 -7.87
N ASN A 218 -20.74 3.11 -7.26
CA ASN A 218 -22.16 2.76 -7.28
C ASN A 218 -22.98 3.68 -6.36
N MET A 219 -22.36 4.35 -5.39
CA MET A 219 -22.92 5.43 -4.59
C MET A 219 -23.12 6.74 -5.40
N SER A 220 -23.80 6.68 -6.55
CA SER A 220 -24.33 7.86 -7.29
C SER A 220 -23.33 8.63 -8.18
N LEU A 221 -22.04 8.26 -8.21
CA LEU A 221 -21.00 8.89 -9.07
C LEU A 221 -21.28 8.71 -10.58
N SER A 222 -21.71 7.50 -10.97
CA SER A 222 -21.77 7.08 -12.37
C SER A 222 -22.87 7.76 -13.21
N SER A 223 -23.93 8.26 -12.58
CA SER A 223 -25.13 8.75 -13.25
C SER A 223 -25.15 10.27 -13.52
N LYS A 224 -24.40 11.07 -12.74
CA LYS A 224 -24.54 12.54 -12.75
C LYS A 224 -23.25 13.34 -12.92
N VAL A 225 -22.09 12.74 -12.66
CA VAL A 225 -20.80 13.42 -12.78
C VAL A 225 -20.18 13.14 -14.15
N ALA A 226 -19.52 14.13 -14.76
CA ALA A 226 -18.78 13.89 -16.01
C ALA A 226 -17.64 12.88 -15.77
N LEU A 227 -17.41 11.96 -16.71
CA LEU A 227 -16.41 10.89 -16.59
C LEU A 227 -15.00 11.40 -16.21
N SER A 228 -14.57 12.53 -16.76
CA SER A 228 -13.28 13.14 -16.41
C SER A 228 -13.20 13.58 -14.95
N LYS A 229 -14.30 14.06 -14.38
CA LYS A 229 -14.41 14.40 -12.95
C LYS A 229 -14.49 13.12 -12.09
N GLN A 230 -15.23 12.10 -12.53
CA GLN A 230 -15.27 10.80 -11.84
C GLN A 230 -13.86 10.20 -11.70
N ILE A 231 -13.07 10.18 -12.79
CA ILE A 231 -11.67 9.72 -12.77
C ILE A 231 -10.84 10.51 -11.76
N ARG A 232 -10.96 11.84 -11.76
CA ARG A 232 -10.20 12.70 -10.84
C ARG A 232 -10.58 12.46 -9.38
N VAL A 233 -11.87 12.32 -9.08
CA VAL A 233 -12.37 12.01 -7.74
C VAL A 233 -11.79 10.67 -7.29
N LEU A 234 -11.96 9.61 -8.07
CA LEU A 234 -11.43 8.29 -7.73
C LEU A 234 -9.91 8.28 -7.51
N LEU A 235 -9.15 8.96 -8.37
CA LEU A 235 -7.69 9.07 -8.19
C LEU A 235 -7.32 9.85 -6.93
N ASN A 236 -8.07 10.90 -6.59
CA ASN A 236 -7.85 11.67 -5.37
C ASN A 236 -8.21 10.86 -4.12
N GLU A 237 -9.26 10.04 -4.16
CA GLU A 237 -9.69 9.18 -3.06
C GLU A 237 -8.76 7.99 -2.82
N LEU A 238 -7.98 7.59 -3.82
CA LEU A 238 -6.93 6.58 -3.71
C LEU A 238 -5.58 7.16 -3.27
N ASP A 239 -5.46 8.49 -3.15
CA ASP A 239 -4.20 9.15 -2.82
C ASP A 239 -4.13 9.53 -1.33
N PRO A 240 -3.28 8.87 -0.52
CA PRO A 240 -3.04 9.24 0.87
C PRO A 240 -2.29 10.58 1.02
N ARG A 241 -1.85 11.19 -0.11
CA ARG A 241 -1.12 12.46 -0.15
C ARG A 241 0.06 12.47 0.83
N GLU A 242 0.96 11.53 0.63
CA GLU A 242 2.20 11.46 1.42
C GLU A 242 2.98 12.78 1.29
N ARG A 243 3.39 13.31 2.45
CA ARG A 243 4.18 14.53 2.58
C ARG A 243 5.28 14.30 3.61
N CYS A 244 6.45 14.88 3.37
CA CYS A 244 7.48 14.98 4.39
C CYS A 244 7.10 16.15 5.31
N LEU A 245 6.67 15.84 6.54
CA LEU A 245 6.25 16.83 7.53
C LEU A 245 7.09 16.68 8.80
N PRO A 246 7.39 17.79 9.51
CA PRO A 246 7.94 17.70 10.84
C PRO A 246 6.84 17.14 11.77
N VAL A 247 7.09 16.09 12.52
CA VAL A 247 6.13 15.46 13.45
C VAL A 247 6.82 15.17 14.78
N THR A 248 6.07 15.06 15.87
CA THR A 248 6.65 14.60 17.14
C THR A 248 7.03 13.13 17.05
N SER A 249 8.07 12.75 17.80
CA SER A 249 8.46 11.36 17.99
C SER A 249 7.24 10.51 18.42
N GLY A 250 7.01 9.39 17.75
CA GLY A 250 5.91 8.48 18.11
C GLY A 250 4.51 8.94 17.70
N MET A 251 4.34 10.11 17.08
CA MET A 251 3.03 10.55 16.56
C MET A 251 2.47 9.51 15.58
N GLU A 252 1.24 9.03 15.79
CA GLU A 252 0.63 8.09 14.85
C GLU A 252 0.25 8.76 13.53
N ALA A 253 0.27 7.98 12.44
CA ALA A 253 -0.03 8.47 11.11
C ALA A 253 -1.45 9.09 11.00
N GLY A 254 -2.42 8.60 11.78
CA GLY A 254 -3.78 9.12 11.82
C GLY A 254 -3.90 10.57 12.31
N PHE A 255 -2.93 11.08 13.07
CA PHE A 255 -2.93 12.47 13.54
C PHE A 255 -2.31 13.45 12.54
N SER A 256 -1.65 12.95 11.50
CA SER A 256 -0.94 13.77 10.51
C SER A 256 -1.81 14.85 9.84
N PRO A 257 -3.10 14.62 9.52
CA PRO A 257 -3.97 15.67 8.97
C PRO A 257 -4.19 16.85 9.95
N LEU A 258 -4.24 16.56 11.25
CA LEU A 258 -4.51 17.52 12.33
C LEU A 258 -3.23 18.02 13.02
N LYS A 259 -2.06 17.68 12.47
CA LYS A 259 -0.75 17.97 13.06
C LYS A 259 -0.52 19.44 13.39
N HIS A 260 -1.04 20.34 12.57
CA HIS A 260 -0.95 21.79 12.75
C HIS A 260 -1.66 22.29 14.02
N ALA A 261 -2.69 21.60 14.49
CA ALA A 261 -3.40 21.93 15.73
C ALA A 261 -2.75 21.29 16.96
N LEU A 262 -2.05 20.16 16.78
CA LEU A 262 -1.51 19.35 17.88
C LEU A 262 -0.07 19.70 18.25
N THR A 263 0.74 20.15 17.27
CA THR A 263 2.18 20.31 17.47
C THR A 263 2.73 21.51 16.70
N HIS A 264 3.56 22.28 17.38
CA HIS A 264 4.39 23.34 16.82
C HIS A 264 5.81 23.20 17.36
N THR A 265 6.72 24.07 16.91
CA THR A 265 8.09 24.15 17.47
C THR A 265 8.12 24.53 18.96
N ASN A 266 7.05 25.17 19.47
CA ASN A 266 7.03 25.81 20.78
C ASN A 266 5.93 25.27 21.70
N PHE A 267 5.09 24.36 21.21
CA PHE A 267 4.06 23.73 22.01
C PHE A 267 3.70 22.36 21.47
N VAL A 268 3.30 21.48 22.39
CA VAL A 268 2.66 20.20 22.09
C VAL A 268 1.39 20.09 22.91
N VAL A 269 0.31 19.69 22.26
CA VAL A 269 -0.94 19.33 22.95
C VAL A 269 -0.79 17.88 23.41
N THR A 270 -1.12 17.59 24.67
CA THR A 270 -1.08 16.25 25.27
C THR A 270 -2.39 15.95 25.99
N GLY A 271 -2.62 14.71 26.40
CA GLY A 271 -3.82 14.34 27.18
C GLY A 271 -5.12 14.19 26.38
N TYR A 272 -5.07 14.33 25.04
CA TYR A 272 -6.20 13.97 24.20
C TYR A 272 -6.31 12.46 24.06
N GLU A 273 -7.47 11.90 24.41
CA GLU A 273 -7.82 10.51 24.09
C GLU A 273 -8.31 10.46 22.65
N TYR A 274 -7.57 9.76 21.83
CA TYR A 274 -8.05 9.22 20.55
C TYR A 274 -8.07 7.72 20.75
N THR A 275 -9.14 7.05 20.36
CA THR A 275 -9.09 5.60 20.15
C THR A 275 -8.51 5.38 18.76
N PRO A 276 -7.18 5.21 18.60
CA PRO A 276 -6.71 4.65 17.35
C PRO A 276 -7.36 3.28 17.20
N SER A 277 -7.62 2.87 15.96
CA SER A 277 -7.98 1.48 15.71
C SER A 277 -6.84 0.61 16.24
N THR A 278 -7.00 0.03 17.44
CA THR A 278 -6.05 -0.82 18.17
C THR A 278 -5.53 -2.01 17.36
N ARG A 279 -6.13 -2.25 16.18
CA ARG A 279 -5.75 -3.27 15.20
C ARG A 279 -4.35 -3.10 14.59
N SER A 280 -3.80 -1.88 14.45
CA SER A 280 -2.55 -1.69 13.67
C SER A 280 -1.27 -2.16 14.38
N LEU A 281 -1.17 -1.97 15.70
CA LEU A 281 0.00 -2.38 16.49
C LEU A 281 0.06 -3.91 16.64
N ASP A 282 -1.09 -4.55 16.80
CA ASP A 282 -1.20 -6.01 16.90
C ASP A 282 -0.75 -6.68 15.59
N VAL A 283 -1.23 -6.18 14.45
CA VAL A 283 -0.84 -6.68 13.12
C VAL A 283 0.67 -6.57 12.87
N ARG A 284 1.34 -5.47 13.26
CA ARG A 284 2.81 -5.35 13.12
C ARG A 284 3.55 -6.42 13.90
N ASN A 285 3.11 -6.72 15.12
CA ASN A 285 3.71 -7.76 15.94
C ASN A 285 3.48 -9.14 15.32
N THR A 286 2.28 -9.43 14.83
CA THR A 286 1.95 -10.69 14.15
C THR A 286 2.77 -10.90 12.88
N ILE A 287 2.99 -9.87 12.06
CA ILE A 287 3.89 -9.94 10.89
C ILE A 287 5.32 -10.27 11.33
N ARG A 288 5.83 -9.59 12.36
CA ARG A 288 7.19 -9.83 12.88
C ARG A 288 7.35 -11.25 13.41
N LYS A 289 6.36 -11.75 14.16
CA LYS A 289 6.33 -13.15 14.64
C LYS A 289 6.44 -14.12 13.47
N PHE A 290 5.61 -13.95 12.43
CA PHE A 290 5.65 -14.79 11.23
C PHE A 290 7.03 -14.79 10.54
N LEU A 291 7.58 -13.60 10.27
CA LEU A 291 8.85 -13.47 9.58
C LEU A 291 10.03 -14.03 10.39
N ARG A 292 10.00 -13.93 11.73
CA ARG A 292 11.00 -14.57 12.61
C ARG A 292 11.01 -16.08 12.45
N CYS A 293 9.83 -16.70 12.49
CA CYS A 293 9.70 -18.14 12.29
C CYS A 293 10.18 -18.56 10.89
N MET A 294 9.86 -17.77 9.86
CA MET A 294 10.33 -18.02 8.51
C MET A 294 11.86 -17.94 8.40
N ILE A 295 12.51 -16.97 9.05
CA ILE A 295 13.98 -16.87 9.12
C ILE A 295 14.58 -18.09 9.81
N PHE A 296 13.98 -18.53 10.91
CA PHE A 296 14.42 -19.73 11.62
C PHE A 296 14.30 -20.98 10.75
N GLU A 297 13.15 -21.21 10.12
CA GLU A 297 12.93 -22.35 9.22
C GLU A 297 13.82 -22.30 7.98
N ALA A 298 14.06 -21.11 7.43
CA ALA A 298 14.99 -20.94 6.31
C ALA A 298 16.39 -21.43 6.67
N LYS A 299 16.86 -21.14 7.89
CA LYS A 299 18.17 -21.59 8.40
C LYS A 299 18.18 -23.08 8.77
N LEU A 300 17.14 -23.56 9.44
CA LEU A 300 17.03 -24.95 9.89
C LEU A 300 16.92 -25.93 8.71
N SER A 301 16.02 -25.61 7.77
CA SER A 301 15.64 -26.47 6.64
C SER A 301 16.38 -26.11 5.34
N LYS A 302 17.27 -25.11 5.35
CA LYS A 302 17.99 -24.59 4.17
C LYS A 302 17.07 -24.29 2.98
N LEU A 303 16.01 -23.52 3.23
CA LEU A 303 14.99 -23.21 2.21
C LEU A 303 15.56 -22.37 1.07
N SER A 304 15.17 -22.66 -0.18
CA SER A 304 15.52 -21.80 -1.31
C SER A 304 14.75 -20.47 -1.24
N ILE A 305 15.28 -19.44 -1.92
CA ILE A 305 14.59 -18.15 -2.09
C ILE A 305 13.19 -18.34 -2.70
N THR A 306 13.08 -19.25 -3.68
CA THR A 306 11.79 -19.57 -4.32
C THR A 306 10.79 -20.21 -3.37
N ALA A 307 11.22 -21.10 -2.47
CA ALA A 307 10.36 -21.68 -1.45
C ALA A 307 9.89 -20.62 -0.45
N MET A 308 10.78 -19.72 -0.01
CA MET A 308 10.41 -18.62 0.88
C MET A 308 9.42 -17.63 0.25
N LEU A 309 9.57 -17.33 -1.05
CA LEU A 309 8.60 -16.51 -1.78
C LEU A 309 7.23 -17.20 -1.88
N SER A 310 7.20 -18.51 -2.17
CA SER A 310 5.95 -19.30 -2.18
C SER A 310 5.25 -19.29 -0.82
N ILE A 311 6.02 -19.37 0.27
CA ILE A 311 5.49 -19.27 1.63
C ILE A 311 4.82 -17.91 1.85
N LEU A 312 5.46 -16.82 1.42
CA LEU A 312 4.89 -15.47 1.55
C LEU A 312 3.60 -15.31 0.75
N ASP A 313 3.58 -15.77 -0.50
CA ASP A 313 2.43 -15.69 -1.39
C ASP A 313 1.20 -16.46 -0.85
N GLU A 314 1.44 -17.60 -0.20
CA GLU A 314 0.38 -18.45 0.36
C GLU A 314 -0.09 -17.99 1.76
N THR A 315 0.64 -17.09 2.41
CA THR A 315 0.32 -16.70 3.79
C THR A 315 -0.67 -15.56 3.86
N LYS A 316 -1.67 -15.73 4.74
CA LYS A 316 -2.67 -14.73 5.09
C LYS A 316 -2.66 -14.49 6.60
N ILE A 317 -2.67 -13.23 7.02
CA ILE A 317 -2.84 -12.83 8.43
C ILE A 317 -4.18 -12.10 8.52
N HIS A 318 -5.07 -12.55 9.42
CA HIS A 318 -6.47 -12.12 9.49
C HIS A 318 -7.20 -12.15 8.12
N GLY A 319 -6.83 -13.09 7.24
CA GLY A 319 -7.41 -13.25 5.91
C GLY A 319 -6.78 -12.38 4.80
N THR A 320 -5.89 -11.44 5.14
CA THR A 320 -5.20 -10.56 4.18
C THR A 320 -3.79 -11.08 3.87
N GLY A 321 -3.34 -10.97 2.62
CA GLY A 321 -1.99 -11.39 2.23
C GLY A 321 -0.89 -10.55 2.89
N ILE A 322 0.27 -11.17 3.17
CA ILE A 322 1.39 -10.50 3.87
C ILE A 322 1.88 -9.24 3.15
N ASP A 323 2.01 -9.27 1.82
CA ASP A 323 2.52 -8.14 1.04
C ASP A 323 1.65 -6.88 1.18
N GLU A 324 0.32 -7.07 1.18
CA GLU A 324 -0.65 -5.99 1.39
C GLU A 324 -0.54 -5.46 2.81
N LEU A 325 -0.40 -6.34 3.80
CA LEU A 325 -0.27 -5.96 5.20
C LEU A 325 1.02 -5.21 5.52
N ILE A 326 2.16 -5.60 4.95
CA ILE A 326 3.43 -4.88 5.12
C ILE A 326 3.38 -3.51 4.44
N THR A 327 2.63 -3.38 3.34
CA THR A 327 2.41 -2.09 2.68
C THR A 327 1.57 -1.15 3.56
N LEU A 328 0.55 -1.69 4.25
CA LEU A 328 -0.29 -0.95 5.20
C LEU A 328 0.44 -0.64 6.52
N ASN A 329 1.28 -1.56 6.98
CA ASN A 329 1.95 -1.53 8.28
C ASN A 329 3.47 -1.77 8.10
N PRO A 330 4.24 -0.75 7.69
CA PRO A 330 5.65 -0.92 7.39
C PRO A 330 6.46 -1.31 8.64
N ILE A 331 7.34 -2.30 8.48
CA ILE A 331 8.26 -2.81 9.52
C ILE A 331 9.74 -2.75 9.08
N GLY A 332 10.07 -1.87 8.13
CA GLY A 332 11.40 -1.79 7.49
C GLY A 332 12.57 -1.50 8.44
N GLU A 333 12.30 -0.93 9.62
CA GLU A 333 13.30 -0.65 10.67
C GLU A 333 13.71 -1.88 11.49
N THR A 334 13.01 -3.01 11.31
CA THR A 334 13.29 -4.24 12.03
C THR A 334 14.11 -5.22 11.18
N MET A 335 14.78 -6.16 11.85
CA MET A 335 15.54 -7.23 11.19
C MET A 335 14.66 -8.02 10.22
N GLU A 336 13.44 -8.32 10.65
CA GLU A 336 12.45 -9.09 9.92
C GLU A 336 11.97 -8.35 8.67
N GLY A 337 11.68 -7.05 8.79
CA GLY A 337 11.28 -6.23 7.65
C GLY A 337 12.39 -6.11 6.61
N LYS A 338 13.66 -5.98 7.05
CA LYS A 338 14.80 -5.99 6.14
C LYS A 338 15.03 -7.33 5.46
N PHE A 339 14.83 -8.42 6.19
CA PHE A 339 14.88 -9.77 5.62
C PHE A 339 13.83 -9.93 4.52
N TYR A 340 12.59 -9.50 4.78
CA TYR A 340 11.53 -9.47 3.79
C TYR A 340 11.90 -8.58 2.58
N SER A 341 12.32 -7.34 2.80
CA SER A 341 12.72 -6.43 1.71
C SER A 341 13.88 -6.99 0.88
N ALA A 342 14.85 -7.67 1.50
CA ALA A 342 15.95 -8.35 0.81
C ALA A 342 15.47 -9.55 -0.02
N LEU A 343 14.46 -10.28 0.47
CA LEU A 343 13.88 -11.43 -0.21
C LEU A 343 13.12 -11.03 -1.48
N ILE A 344 12.33 -9.94 -1.42
CA ILE A 344 11.58 -9.40 -2.57
C ILE A 344 12.40 -8.46 -3.47
N GLY A 345 13.63 -8.12 -3.06
CA GLY A 345 14.52 -7.18 -3.78
C GLY A 345 14.10 -5.72 -3.72
N LYS A 346 13.35 -5.32 -2.67
CA LYS A 346 12.93 -3.94 -2.43
C LYS A 346 14.07 -3.14 -1.76
N SER A 347 14.23 -1.88 -2.16
CA SER A 347 15.17 -0.96 -1.50
C SER A 347 14.57 -0.41 -0.21
N GLU A 348 15.35 -0.40 0.86
CA GLU A 348 14.93 0.00 2.21
C GLU A 348 16.03 0.82 2.88
N THR A 349 15.70 1.55 3.95
CA THR A 349 16.70 2.26 4.76
C THR A 349 17.52 1.28 5.60
N LEU A 350 18.75 1.68 5.98
CA LEU A 350 19.63 0.84 6.81
C LEU A 350 19.33 0.94 8.32
N GLU A 351 18.15 1.43 8.69
CA GLU A 351 17.72 1.61 10.08
C GLU A 351 17.53 0.29 10.80
N TYR A 352 18.20 0.08 11.90
CA TYR A 352 18.14 -1.17 12.64
C TYR A 352 17.79 -0.90 14.10
N THR A 353 16.70 -1.50 14.55
CA THR A 353 16.23 -1.35 15.93
C THR A 353 16.67 -2.53 16.80
N ILE A 354 17.45 -2.25 17.84
CA ILE A 354 17.74 -3.17 18.94
C ILE A 354 17.04 -2.64 20.19
N ARG A 355 16.10 -3.41 20.73
CA ARG A 355 15.25 -2.99 21.87
C ARG A 355 14.55 -1.67 21.55
N GLU A 356 14.97 -0.58 22.18
CA GLU A 356 14.42 0.78 21.99
C GLU A 356 15.38 1.70 21.20
N LEU A 357 16.62 1.26 20.92
CA LEU A 357 17.60 2.03 20.17
C LEU A 357 17.52 1.66 18.69
N THR A 358 17.11 2.62 17.86
CA THR A 358 17.25 2.48 16.41
C THR A 358 18.47 3.25 15.94
N VAL A 359 19.30 2.60 15.13
CA VAL A 359 20.52 3.17 14.56
C VAL A 359 20.50 3.11 13.04
N CYS A 360 21.10 4.09 12.39
CA CYS A 360 21.27 4.15 10.95
C CYS A 360 22.72 4.55 10.64
N PRO A 361 23.52 3.68 10.00
CA PRO A 361 24.90 4.01 9.65
C PRO A 361 24.94 5.12 8.60
N THR A 362 25.76 6.15 8.80
CA THR A 362 26.05 7.15 7.77
C THR A 362 27.02 6.58 6.73
N MET A 363 26.66 6.69 5.45
CA MET A 363 27.21 5.86 4.37
C MET A 363 28.75 5.95 4.22
N LYS A 364 29.44 4.89 4.65
CA LYS A 364 30.81 4.52 4.28
C LYS A 364 30.87 3.02 4.05
N ARG A 365 31.75 2.55 3.17
CA ARG A 365 31.98 1.12 2.94
C ARG A 365 32.48 0.48 4.25
N ALA A 366 31.74 -0.47 4.80
CA ALA A 366 32.11 -1.10 6.05
C ALA A 366 33.23 -2.13 5.84
N GLU A 367 34.25 -2.03 6.69
CA GLU A 367 35.33 -3.02 6.84
C GLU A 367 35.25 -3.63 8.24
N TYR A 368 35.54 -4.92 8.36
CA TYR A 368 35.36 -5.67 9.60
C TYR A 368 36.67 -6.33 10.03
N THR A 369 36.90 -6.33 11.34
CA THR A 369 37.97 -7.07 12.03
C THR A 369 37.36 -7.99 13.08
N LYS A 370 37.99 -9.12 13.35
CA LYS A 370 37.56 -10.05 14.40
C LYS A 370 38.12 -9.63 15.76
N VAL A 371 37.29 -9.66 16.78
CA VAL A 371 37.67 -9.50 18.19
C VAL A 371 37.17 -10.71 18.97
N ALA A 372 38.02 -11.29 19.82
CA ALA A 372 37.67 -12.41 20.68
C ALA A 372 37.37 -11.95 22.11
N ASN A 373 36.45 -12.62 22.78
CA ASN A 373 36.23 -12.45 24.24
C ASN A 373 37.15 -13.40 25.05
N THR A 374 37.02 -13.37 26.38
CA THR A 374 37.84 -14.22 27.28
C THR A 374 37.64 -15.73 27.05
N THR A 375 36.48 -16.13 26.52
CA THR A 375 36.17 -17.53 26.17
C THR A 375 36.62 -17.93 24.76
N GLY A 376 37.30 -17.03 24.03
CA GLY A 376 37.76 -17.28 22.66
C GLY A 376 36.67 -17.15 21.59
N ARG A 377 35.48 -16.65 21.95
CA ARG A 377 34.40 -16.43 20.98
C ARG A 377 34.69 -15.18 20.16
N GLU A 378 34.73 -15.34 18.83
CA GLU A 378 34.98 -14.25 17.89
C GLU A 378 33.71 -13.49 17.53
N ARG A 379 33.83 -12.18 17.36
CA ARG A 379 32.81 -11.28 16.80
C ARG A 379 33.43 -10.33 15.78
N LEU A 380 32.69 -10.05 14.72
CA LEU A 380 33.06 -9.02 13.73
C LEU A 380 32.70 -7.63 14.27
N VAL A 381 33.68 -6.73 14.29
CA VAL A 381 33.51 -5.31 14.63
C VAL A 381 34.13 -4.45 13.54
N HIS A 382 33.64 -3.21 13.39
CA HIS A 382 34.12 -2.32 12.34
C HIS A 382 35.56 -1.89 12.56
N SER A 383 36.41 -2.01 11.53
CA SER A 383 37.84 -1.66 11.62
C SER A 383 38.08 -0.14 11.52
N LEU A 384 37.29 0.54 10.70
CA LEU A 384 37.35 1.99 10.46
C LEU A 384 36.30 2.75 11.29
N PRO A 385 36.54 4.04 11.59
CA PRO A 385 35.55 4.89 12.24
C PRO A 385 34.23 4.96 11.43
N MET A 386 33.14 4.50 12.06
CA MET A 386 31.77 4.58 11.54
C MET A 386 30.92 5.49 12.41
N THR A 387 30.13 6.34 11.76
CA THR A 387 29.18 7.24 12.43
C THR A 387 27.76 6.71 12.22
N TYR A 388 26.97 6.64 13.28
CA TYR A 388 25.59 6.18 13.27
C TYR A 388 24.68 7.31 13.74
N ASN A 389 23.64 7.60 12.99
CA ASN A 389 22.51 8.38 13.47
C ASN A 389 21.63 7.48 14.33
N PHE A 390 21.08 7.97 15.43
CA PHE A 390 20.26 7.17 16.32
C PHE A 390 19.00 7.88 16.80
N LYS A 391 17.98 7.08 17.12
CA LYS A 391 16.78 7.47 17.85
C LYS A 391 16.57 6.52 19.03
N PHE A 392 16.32 7.07 20.21
CA PHE A 392 16.00 6.33 21.44
C PHE A 392 14.99 7.15 22.24
N ARG A 393 13.73 6.69 22.34
CA ARG A 393 12.63 7.46 22.97
C ARG A 393 12.52 8.87 22.37
N ASP A 394 12.87 9.91 23.11
CA ASP A 394 12.92 11.31 22.65
C ASP A 394 14.34 11.80 22.35
N LEU A 395 15.35 10.99 22.65
CA LEU A 395 16.74 11.26 22.32
C LEU A 395 17.01 10.97 20.83
N ARG A 396 17.72 11.89 20.20
CA ARG A 396 18.13 11.93 18.81
C ARG A 396 19.56 12.41 18.76
N GLY A 397 20.36 11.76 17.91
CA GLY A 397 21.76 12.07 17.89
C GLY A 397 22.54 11.30 16.85
N LYS A 398 23.86 11.46 16.92
CA LYS A 398 24.82 10.64 16.20
C LYS A 398 25.96 10.24 17.12
N PHE A 399 26.45 9.02 16.98
CA PHE A 399 27.67 8.58 17.66
C PHE A 399 28.67 8.02 16.66
N THR A 400 29.96 8.21 16.94
CA THR A 400 31.06 7.70 16.12
C THR A 400 31.85 6.66 16.88
N THR A 401 32.09 5.51 16.26
CA THR A 401 32.78 4.37 16.87
C THR A 401 33.85 3.81 15.97
N CYS A 402 34.93 3.32 16.58
CA CYS A 402 35.96 2.54 15.90
C CYS A 402 36.18 1.26 16.71
N ARG A 403 36.00 0.08 16.09
CA ARG A 403 35.97 -1.22 16.78
C ARG A 403 34.91 -1.24 17.89
N THR A 404 35.33 -1.51 19.13
CA THR A 404 34.47 -1.50 20.33
C THR A 404 34.54 -0.17 21.09
N TYR A 405 35.29 0.82 20.58
CA TYR A 405 35.54 2.09 21.23
C TYR A 405 34.62 3.19 20.69
N ILE A 406 33.99 3.93 21.59
CA ILE A 406 33.15 5.09 21.25
C ILE A 406 34.01 6.35 21.25
N MET A 407 34.08 7.03 20.12
CA MET A 407 34.89 8.24 19.92
C MET A 407 34.12 9.50 20.31
N SER A 408 32.86 9.63 19.88
CA SER A 408 32.02 10.78 20.19
C SER A 408 30.54 10.41 20.18
N ILE A 409 29.75 11.12 20.99
CA ILE A 409 28.29 11.02 21.08
C ILE A 409 27.76 12.45 21.05
N ILE A 410 26.89 12.76 20.10
CA ILE A 410 26.26 14.07 19.97
C ILE A 410 24.76 13.81 20.02
N CYS A 411 24.05 14.34 21.01
CA CYS A 411 22.60 14.13 21.15
C CYS A 411 21.89 15.37 21.70
N ASN A 412 20.58 15.45 21.51
CA ASN A 412 19.74 16.35 22.30
C ASN A 412 19.67 15.91 23.77
N TYR A 413 19.21 16.80 24.64
CA TYR A 413 19.01 16.52 26.06
C TYR A 413 17.52 16.34 26.37
N THR A 414 17.17 15.34 27.19
CA THR A 414 15.79 15.10 27.66
C THR A 414 15.75 14.91 29.19
N THR A 415 16.01 13.71 29.69
CA THR A 415 16.09 13.39 31.12
C THR A 415 17.39 12.64 31.42
N ALA A 416 17.92 12.78 32.64
CA ALA A 416 19.12 12.06 33.06
C ALA A 416 18.93 10.53 33.00
N THR A 417 17.73 10.03 33.27
CA THR A 417 17.37 8.60 33.20
C THR A 417 17.37 8.08 31.77
N ASP A 418 16.79 8.83 30.83
CA ASP A 418 16.78 8.42 29.42
C ASP A 418 18.18 8.52 28.82
N LEU A 419 18.94 9.57 29.16
CA LEU A 419 20.32 9.75 28.71
C LEU A 419 21.21 8.59 29.17
N THR A 420 21.17 8.23 30.46
CA THR A 420 21.99 7.13 30.99
C THR A 420 21.62 5.79 30.38
N THR A 421 20.32 5.54 30.16
CA THR A 421 19.85 4.30 29.51
C THR A 421 20.25 4.26 28.04
N CYS A 422 20.14 5.39 27.33
CA CYS A 422 20.60 5.53 25.95
C CYS A 422 22.10 5.27 25.82
N LEU A 423 22.93 5.80 26.73
CA LEU A 423 24.38 5.56 26.74
C LEU A 423 24.70 4.07 26.91
N ILE A 424 23.98 3.36 27.79
CA ILE A 424 24.15 1.91 28.00
C ILE A 424 23.77 1.13 26.73
N GLU A 425 22.67 1.50 26.07
CA GLU A 425 22.23 0.84 24.83
C GLU A 425 23.22 1.11 23.67
N ILE A 426 23.78 2.33 23.57
CA ILE A 426 24.86 2.64 22.62
C ILE A 426 26.10 1.79 22.93
N ALA A 427 26.53 1.71 24.19
CA ALA A 427 27.68 0.88 24.59
C ALA A 427 27.46 -0.61 24.29
N THR A 428 26.23 -1.09 24.48
CA THR A 428 25.83 -2.45 24.13
C THR A 428 25.87 -2.69 22.62
N PHE A 429 25.36 -1.74 21.82
CA PHE A 429 25.41 -1.80 20.36
C PHE A 429 26.86 -1.89 19.87
N CYS A 430 27.73 -1.01 20.36
CA CYS A 430 29.15 -0.98 20.03
C CYS A 430 29.95 -2.15 20.61
N SER A 431 29.33 -2.97 21.47
CA SER A 431 29.98 -4.07 22.19
C SER A 431 31.20 -3.61 22.97
N ARG A 432 31.08 -2.48 23.66
CA ARG A 432 32.12 -1.94 24.54
C ARG A 432 32.46 -2.99 25.61
N LEU A 433 33.76 -3.17 25.89
CA LEU A 433 34.29 -4.19 26.82
C LEU A 433 34.04 -5.66 26.39
N TYR A 434 33.76 -5.94 25.11
CA TYR A 434 33.55 -7.32 24.63
C TYR A 434 34.70 -8.27 25.00
N SER A 435 35.95 -7.79 24.96
CA SER A 435 37.15 -8.55 25.35
C SER A 435 37.13 -9.03 26.80
N GLU A 436 36.36 -8.39 27.68
CA GLU A 436 36.28 -8.71 29.11
C GLU A 436 35.13 -9.69 29.44
N THR A 437 34.24 -9.94 28.48
CA THR A 437 33.04 -10.78 28.70
C THR A 437 33.36 -12.28 28.71
N LYS A 438 32.58 -13.03 29.50
CA LYS A 438 32.64 -14.50 29.64
C LYS A 438 31.44 -15.22 29.03
N GLY A 439 30.42 -14.49 28.57
CA GLY A 439 29.22 -15.07 27.96
C GLY A 439 29.51 -15.99 26.76
N ARG A 440 28.81 -17.14 26.70
CA ARG A 440 28.90 -18.09 25.59
C ARG A 440 27.86 -17.80 24.52
N THR A 441 26.71 -17.23 24.87
CA THR A 441 25.65 -16.82 23.93
C THR A 441 25.64 -15.30 23.69
N ASP A 442 25.11 -14.85 22.53
CA ASP A 442 25.07 -13.40 22.20
C ASP A 442 24.23 -12.61 23.21
N LYS A 443 23.19 -13.25 23.74
CA LYS A 443 22.32 -12.69 24.77
C LYS A 443 23.06 -12.52 26.09
N GLU A 444 23.76 -13.56 26.56
CA GLU A 444 24.59 -13.50 27.77
C GLU A 444 25.65 -12.40 27.66
N VAL A 445 26.37 -12.32 26.53
CA VAL A 445 27.38 -11.29 26.33
C VAL A 445 26.78 -9.88 26.38
N ARG A 446 25.62 -9.67 25.75
CA ARG A 446 24.93 -8.36 25.82
C ARG A 446 24.50 -8.01 27.24
N GLU A 447 23.93 -8.96 27.98
CA GLU A 447 23.52 -8.76 29.37
C GLU A 447 24.71 -8.47 30.30
N GLU A 448 25.84 -9.15 30.07
CA GLU A 448 27.10 -8.90 30.78
C GLU A 448 27.66 -7.49 30.49
N ILE A 449 27.69 -7.08 29.22
CA ILE A 449 28.10 -5.73 28.80
C ILE A 449 27.21 -4.67 29.44
N MET A 450 25.90 -4.86 29.49
CA MET A 450 25.00 -3.93 30.17
C MET A 450 25.29 -3.85 31.66
N THR A 451 25.53 -5.00 32.30
CA THR A 451 25.81 -5.07 33.73
C THR A 451 27.12 -4.36 34.08
N LEU A 452 28.16 -4.53 33.25
CA LEU A 452 29.44 -3.84 33.40
C LEU A 452 29.29 -2.32 33.22
N ASN A 453 28.63 -1.89 32.14
CA ASN A 453 28.43 -0.46 31.86
C ASN A 453 27.45 0.22 32.83
N ARG A 454 26.54 -0.50 33.47
CA ARG A 454 25.66 0.04 34.52
C ARG A 454 26.41 0.42 35.80
N LYS A 455 27.54 -0.24 36.10
CA LYS A 455 28.36 0.09 37.29
C LYS A 455 29.01 1.47 37.16
N ASP A 456 29.39 1.86 35.94
CA ASP A 456 29.94 3.19 35.65
C ASP A 456 29.52 3.67 34.26
N VAL A 457 28.32 4.25 34.18
CA VAL A 457 27.73 4.77 32.93
C VAL A 457 28.53 5.93 32.37
N TRP A 458 29.13 6.75 33.22
CA TRP A 458 29.83 7.97 32.82
C TRP A 458 31.20 7.68 32.18
N SER A 459 31.80 6.52 32.48
CA SER A 459 32.96 6.01 31.75
C SER A 459 32.71 5.85 30.25
N ILE A 460 31.46 5.63 29.82
CA ILE A 460 31.08 5.49 28.41
C ILE A 460 31.46 6.74 27.64
N ALA A 461 31.12 7.90 28.23
CA ALA A 461 31.29 9.22 27.64
C ALA A 461 32.58 9.92 28.07
N ASN A 462 33.45 9.34 28.90
CA ASN A 462 34.71 10.00 29.22
C ASN A 462 34.64 11.03 30.35
N ILE A 463 33.55 11.07 31.13
CA ILE A 463 33.18 12.23 31.96
C ILE A 463 33.79 12.15 33.35
N LYS A 464 34.55 13.16 33.74
CA LYS A 464 35.14 13.28 35.09
C LYS A 464 34.08 13.70 36.12
N GLU A 465 34.29 13.39 37.40
CA GLU A 465 33.36 13.77 38.48
C GLU A 465 33.08 15.28 38.56
N GLU A 466 34.09 16.11 38.30
CA GLU A 466 33.98 17.57 38.29
C GLU A 466 33.02 18.06 37.19
N GLU A 467 33.05 17.40 36.02
CA GLU A 467 32.24 17.75 34.87
C GLU A 467 30.79 17.25 35.01
N LYS A 468 30.51 16.28 35.91
CA LYS A 468 29.13 15.82 36.18
C LYS A 468 28.25 16.91 36.78
N LYS A 469 28.83 17.89 37.47
CA LYS A 469 28.08 19.05 38.00
C LYS A 469 27.49 19.88 36.87
N MET A 470 28.21 20.04 35.76
CA MET A 470 27.76 20.80 34.58
C MET A 470 26.55 20.17 33.88
N LEU A 471 26.30 18.86 34.04
CA LEU A 471 25.10 18.20 33.54
C LEU A 471 23.84 18.51 34.36
N LYS A 472 23.99 18.90 35.63
CA LYS A 472 22.86 19.32 36.49
C LYS A 472 22.45 20.76 36.21
N ASP A 473 23.42 21.58 35.82
CA ASP A 473 23.23 23.01 35.53
C ASP A 473 22.93 23.26 34.03
N TYR A 474 22.53 22.23 33.29
CA TYR A 474 22.23 22.35 31.86
C TYR A 474 20.92 23.11 31.61
N HIS A 475 21.01 24.22 30.87
CA HIS A 475 19.87 25.10 30.55
C HIS A 475 19.60 25.22 29.04
N GLY A 476 19.89 24.18 28.23
CA GLY A 476 19.58 24.17 26.79
C GLY A 476 20.63 24.84 25.88
N GLN A 477 21.79 25.23 26.40
CA GLN A 477 22.91 25.68 25.58
C GLN A 477 23.75 24.50 25.09
N GLU A 478 24.55 24.65 24.03
CA GLU A 478 25.47 23.59 23.60
C GLU A 478 26.50 23.29 24.70
N LEU A 479 26.53 22.05 25.18
CA LEU A 479 27.42 21.61 26.26
C LEU A 479 28.23 20.40 25.79
N SER A 480 29.55 20.56 25.69
CA SER A 480 30.48 19.48 25.36
C SER A 480 31.27 19.05 26.59
N ILE A 481 31.11 17.80 27.00
CA ILE A 481 31.79 17.20 28.17
C ILE A 481 32.35 15.83 27.79
N GLY A 482 33.66 15.64 27.95
CA GLY A 482 34.33 14.40 27.56
C GLY A 482 34.10 14.08 26.08
N ARG A 483 33.34 13.02 25.80
CA ARG A 483 32.93 12.56 24.45
C ARG A 483 31.46 12.85 24.15
N LEU A 484 30.72 13.42 25.09
CA LEU A 484 29.31 13.75 24.96
C LEU A 484 29.15 15.23 24.63
N THR A 485 28.46 15.53 23.54
CA THR A 485 28.04 16.87 23.18
C THR A 485 26.51 16.91 23.20
N LEU A 486 25.95 17.77 24.04
CA LEU A 486 24.53 18.05 24.15
C LEU A 486 24.20 19.29 23.32
N THR A 487 23.34 19.14 22.33
CA THR A 487 22.87 20.26 21.49
C THR A 487 21.38 20.23 21.30
N ASP A 488 20.76 21.41 21.30
CA ASP A 488 19.35 21.55 20.93
C ASP A 488 19.16 21.34 19.42
N GLY A 489 18.04 20.72 19.04
CA GLY A 489 17.59 20.66 17.64
C GLY A 489 18.24 19.59 16.74
N ILE A 490 18.79 18.50 17.28
CA ILE A 490 19.26 17.41 16.42
C ILE A 490 18.08 16.62 15.82
N GLU A 491 17.86 16.79 14.52
CA GLU A 491 16.94 15.94 13.76
C GLU A 491 17.58 14.58 13.46
N TYR A 492 16.80 13.51 13.57
CA TYR A 492 17.22 12.21 13.06
C TYR A 492 17.04 12.16 11.55
N MET A 493 18.16 11.95 10.85
CA MET A 493 18.20 11.81 9.41
C MET A 493 18.52 10.35 9.07
N GLY A 494 17.50 9.58 8.68
CA GLY A 494 17.71 8.28 8.06
C GLY A 494 18.54 8.44 6.78
N THR A 495 19.43 7.49 6.49
CA THR A 495 20.14 7.50 5.21
C THR A 495 19.20 7.15 4.06
N GLY A 496 19.60 7.51 2.83
CA GLY A 496 18.90 7.08 1.62
C GLY A 496 18.67 5.56 1.58
N THR A 497 17.68 5.13 0.79
CA THR A 497 17.38 3.71 0.61
C THR A 497 18.49 3.01 -0.16
N THR A 498 18.82 1.78 0.25
CA THR A 498 19.80 0.94 -0.43
C THR A 498 19.18 -0.38 -0.84
N GLN A 499 19.77 -1.02 -1.84
CA GLN A 499 19.37 -2.34 -2.28
C GLN A 499 19.90 -3.40 -1.31
N LEU A 500 18.98 -4.21 -0.79
CA LEU A 500 19.28 -5.32 0.10
C LEU A 500 19.30 -6.65 -0.66
N LYS A 501 20.16 -7.57 -0.23
CA LYS A 501 20.23 -8.96 -0.72
C LYS A 501 20.43 -9.93 0.43
N LEU A 502 19.98 -11.17 0.25
CA LEU A 502 20.28 -12.27 1.18
C LEU A 502 21.59 -12.95 0.79
N THR A 503 22.41 -13.29 1.79
CA THR A 503 23.58 -14.17 1.61
C THR A 503 23.17 -15.64 1.65
N GLY A 504 24.09 -16.55 1.30
CA GLY A 504 23.89 -17.99 1.45
C GLY A 504 23.62 -18.45 2.88
N GLU A 505 23.92 -17.62 3.88
CA GLU A 505 23.63 -17.85 5.31
C GLU A 505 22.36 -17.13 5.79
N TYR A 506 21.55 -16.60 4.86
CA TYR A 506 20.30 -15.87 5.16
C TYR A 506 20.51 -14.57 5.95
N ASN A 507 21.71 -13.98 5.88
CA ASN A 507 21.98 -12.65 6.43
C ASN A 507 21.63 -11.58 5.38
N VAL A 508 21.23 -10.40 5.82
CA VAL A 508 20.88 -9.29 4.92
C VAL A 508 22.13 -8.45 4.67
N VAL A 509 22.47 -8.22 3.41
CA VAL A 509 23.61 -7.39 2.99
C VAL A 509 23.13 -6.22 2.16
N ALA A 510 23.62 -5.04 2.52
CA ALA A 510 23.52 -3.82 1.73
C ALA A 510 24.58 -3.86 0.63
N VAL A 511 24.16 -3.95 -0.63
CA VAL A 511 25.04 -4.31 -1.76
C VAL A 511 26.15 -3.28 -1.99
N ARG A 512 25.88 -1.98 -1.78
CA ARG A 512 26.84 -0.92 -2.05
C ARG A 512 27.71 -0.61 -0.83
N GLU A 513 27.13 -0.70 0.35
CA GLU A 513 27.75 -0.29 1.61
C GLU A 513 28.57 -1.42 2.26
N ASN A 514 28.46 -2.65 1.77
CA ASN A 514 29.06 -3.85 2.38
C ASN A 514 28.64 -4.02 3.86
N TYR A 515 27.44 -3.55 4.19
CA TYR A 515 26.90 -3.60 5.54
C TYR A 515 26.07 -4.88 5.71
N THR A 516 26.43 -5.71 6.69
CA THR A 516 25.78 -7.01 6.91
C THR A 516 24.98 -6.98 8.21
N ILE A 517 23.71 -7.37 8.12
CA ILE A 517 22.81 -7.53 9.25
C ILE A 517 22.62 -9.02 9.47
N ALA A 518 23.20 -9.52 10.57
CA ALA A 518 23.07 -10.91 10.97
C ALA A 518 21.63 -11.20 11.42
N CYS A 519 20.98 -12.16 10.74
CA CYS A 519 19.60 -12.55 11.03
C CYS A 519 19.58 -13.74 11.99
N ASN A 520 19.99 -13.54 13.24
CA ASN A 520 20.06 -14.61 14.24
C ASN A 520 18.75 -14.71 15.01
N VAL A 521 18.01 -15.79 14.81
CA VAL A 521 16.76 -16.12 15.53
C VAL A 521 16.99 -17.43 16.29
N SER A 522 16.77 -17.43 17.60
CA SER A 522 16.86 -18.65 18.41
C SER A 522 15.50 -19.34 18.51
N GLN A 523 15.48 -20.65 18.75
CA GLN A 523 14.23 -21.41 18.95
C GLN A 523 13.41 -20.87 20.14
N ARG A 524 14.06 -20.27 21.14
CA ARG A 524 13.38 -19.68 22.30
C ARG A 524 12.61 -18.39 21.97
N ASP A 525 12.96 -17.73 20.88
CA ASP A 525 12.32 -16.49 20.43
C ASP A 525 11.12 -16.75 19.49
N ILE A 526 10.80 -18.03 19.25
CA ILE A 526 9.72 -18.46 18.37
C ILE A 526 8.47 -18.71 19.21
N GLU A 527 7.47 -17.88 18.98
CA GLU A 527 6.13 -18.09 19.52
C GLU A 527 5.30 -18.90 18.51
N PRO A 528 4.46 -19.84 18.98
CA PRO A 528 3.59 -20.59 18.10
C PRO A 528 2.52 -19.68 17.48
N PHE A 529 2.13 -19.98 16.24
CA PHE A 529 1.08 -19.23 15.55
C PHE A 529 -0.30 -19.63 16.05
N THR A 530 -1.10 -18.62 16.38
CA THR A 530 -2.52 -18.69 16.73
C THR A 530 -3.40 -18.70 15.48
N THR A 531 -4.72 -18.64 15.67
CA THR A 531 -5.74 -18.56 14.61
C THR A 531 -5.59 -17.38 13.65
N ASP A 532 -4.79 -16.38 14.02
CA ASP A 532 -4.60 -15.14 13.27
C ASP A 532 -3.79 -15.35 11.98
N ILE A 533 -2.98 -16.42 11.90
CA ILE A 533 -2.09 -16.69 10.77
C ILE A 533 -2.55 -17.95 10.02
N THR A 534 -2.61 -17.85 8.70
CA THR A 534 -2.94 -18.95 7.78
C THR A 534 -1.84 -19.12 6.75
N CYS A 535 -1.12 -20.22 6.81
CA CYS A 535 -0.06 -20.63 5.89
C CYS A 535 -0.15 -22.15 5.64
N PRO A 536 -0.46 -22.61 4.42
CA PRO A 536 -0.55 -24.03 4.11
C PRO A 536 0.82 -24.72 3.98
N SER A 537 1.92 -23.97 4.07
CA SER A 537 3.28 -24.49 3.89
C SER A 537 3.68 -25.50 4.97
N PRO A 538 4.19 -26.69 4.60
CA PRO A 538 4.61 -27.74 5.55
C PRO A 538 5.62 -27.27 6.60
N TRP A 539 6.52 -26.36 6.25
CA TRP A 539 7.54 -25.82 7.16
C TRP A 539 6.91 -24.93 8.24
N MET A 540 5.92 -24.12 7.86
CA MET A 540 5.28 -23.17 8.78
C MET A 540 4.26 -23.83 9.70
N ILE A 541 3.59 -24.91 9.26
CA ILE A 541 2.63 -25.67 10.07
C ILE A 541 3.27 -26.24 11.35
N ASN A 542 4.57 -26.53 11.32
CA ASN A 542 5.29 -27.01 12.51
C ASN A 542 5.31 -25.99 13.66
N HIS A 543 5.04 -24.71 13.36
CA HIS A 543 4.97 -23.64 14.35
C HIS A 543 3.54 -23.30 14.77
N TYR A 544 2.52 -23.99 14.26
CA TYR A 544 1.15 -23.81 14.75
C TYR A 544 1.00 -24.29 16.19
N ASP A 545 0.14 -23.60 16.94
CA ASP A 545 -0.42 -24.10 18.18
C ASP A 545 -1.36 -25.30 17.92
N PHE A 546 -1.85 -25.92 18.99
CA PHE A 546 -2.69 -27.11 18.86
C PHE A 546 -4.00 -26.83 18.13
N GLN A 547 -4.71 -25.78 18.51
CA GLN A 547 -6.00 -25.40 17.93
C GLN A 547 -5.86 -25.18 16.42
N ARG A 548 -4.90 -24.36 16.01
CA ARG A 548 -4.67 -24.01 14.62
C ARG A 548 -4.19 -25.18 13.79
N THR A 549 -3.33 -26.04 14.36
CA THR A 549 -2.92 -27.28 13.69
C THR A 549 -4.14 -28.16 13.42
N MET A 550 -5.05 -28.30 14.39
CA MET A 550 -6.23 -29.13 14.27
C MET A 550 -7.20 -28.58 13.21
N GLU A 551 -7.56 -27.29 13.29
CA GLU A 551 -8.40 -26.62 12.28
C GLU A 551 -7.84 -26.77 10.87
N ASN A 552 -6.55 -26.50 10.70
CA ASN A 552 -5.88 -26.60 9.39
C ASN A 552 -5.86 -28.03 8.85
N ARG A 553 -5.58 -29.03 9.70
CA ARG A 553 -5.56 -30.44 9.29
C ARG A 553 -6.96 -30.93 8.94
N VAL A 554 -7.96 -30.67 9.77
CA VAL A 554 -9.35 -31.08 9.52
C VAL A 554 -9.86 -30.45 8.23
N SER A 555 -9.67 -29.14 8.02
CA SER A 555 -10.05 -28.47 6.78
C SER A 555 -9.32 -29.03 5.57
N PHE A 556 -7.99 -29.21 5.65
CA PHE A 556 -7.21 -29.82 4.56
C PHE A 556 -7.72 -31.22 4.22
N PHE A 557 -8.10 -32.01 5.23
CA PHE A 557 -8.58 -33.36 5.03
C PHE A 557 -9.99 -33.39 4.43
N MET A 558 -10.88 -32.51 4.87
CA MET A 558 -12.21 -32.34 4.26
C MET A 558 -12.12 -31.94 2.78
N ASP A 559 -11.16 -31.09 2.41
CA ASP A 559 -10.95 -30.70 1.01
C ASP A 559 -10.43 -31.87 0.14
N ASN A 560 -9.88 -32.91 0.77
CA ASN A 560 -9.25 -34.07 0.11
C ASN A 560 -9.95 -35.40 0.44
N MET A 561 -11.24 -35.37 0.78
CA MET A 561 -12.00 -36.55 1.24
C MET A 561 -11.84 -37.81 0.40
N PRO A 562 -11.91 -37.78 -0.95
CA PRO A 562 -11.76 -39.00 -1.76
C PRO A 562 -10.42 -39.71 -1.52
N ILE A 563 -9.34 -38.93 -1.37
CA ILE A 563 -7.99 -39.45 -1.13
C ILE A 563 -7.90 -40.08 0.25
N ILE A 564 -8.55 -39.48 1.26
CA ILE A 564 -8.48 -39.99 2.63
C ILE A 564 -9.25 -41.28 2.79
N ILE A 565 -10.43 -41.39 2.15
CA ILE A 565 -11.19 -42.64 2.13
C ILE A 565 -10.34 -43.77 1.54
N GLU A 566 -9.65 -43.51 0.43
CA GLU A 566 -8.72 -44.47 -0.19
C GLU A 566 -7.56 -44.83 0.76
N LYS A 567 -6.99 -43.83 1.43
CA LYS A 567 -5.87 -44.01 2.37
C LYS A 567 -6.26 -44.83 3.59
N VAL A 568 -7.44 -44.59 4.16
CA VAL A 568 -8.00 -45.39 5.25
C VAL A 568 -8.24 -46.84 4.79
N ALA A 569 -8.76 -47.04 3.57
CA ALA A 569 -8.94 -48.38 3.00
C ALA A 569 -7.60 -49.13 2.85
N GLN A 570 -6.52 -48.42 2.53
CA GLN A 570 -5.15 -48.94 2.46
C GLN A 570 -4.46 -49.09 3.83
N SER A 571 -5.15 -48.76 4.93
CA SER A 571 -4.57 -48.67 6.28
C SER A 571 -3.38 -47.68 6.39
N ASP A 572 -3.32 -46.68 5.52
CA ASP A 572 -2.32 -45.59 5.53
C ASP A 572 -2.86 -44.36 6.28
N PHE A 573 -2.51 -44.26 7.56
CA PHE A 573 -2.91 -43.16 8.45
C PHE A 573 -1.85 -42.06 8.58
N CYS A 574 -0.74 -42.17 7.85
CA CYS A 574 0.43 -41.30 7.96
C CYS A 574 0.43 -40.17 6.91
N TRP A 575 -0.39 -40.27 5.87
CA TRP A 575 -0.39 -39.33 4.75
C TRP A 575 -0.67 -37.89 5.21
N LYS A 576 0.39 -37.05 5.19
CA LYS A 576 0.36 -35.64 5.59
C LYS A 576 -0.22 -35.37 6.99
N ASN A 577 -0.13 -36.37 7.88
CA ASN A 577 -0.79 -36.36 9.19
C ASN A 577 0.18 -36.25 10.38
N ASN A 578 1.42 -35.78 10.16
CA ASN A 578 2.48 -35.84 11.18
C ASN A 578 2.44 -34.68 12.19
N HIS A 579 1.74 -33.58 11.88
CA HIS A 579 1.87 -32.32 12.61
C HIS A 579 1.22 -32.31 13.99
N LEU A 580 0.15 -33.09 14.21
CA LEU A 580 -0.55 -33.15 15.51
C LEU A 580 0.19 -34.00 16.55
N ASN A 581 1.09 -34.89 16.11
CA ASN A 581 1.75 -35.88 16.97
C ASN A 581 2.56 -35.28 18.13
N LYS A 582 3.05 -34.05 17.99
CA LYS A 582 3.81 -33.35 19.05
C LYS A 582 2.93 -32.97 20.25
N PHE A 583 1.63 -32.77 20.05
CA PHE A 583 0.68 -32.37 21.10
C PHE A 583 0.00 -33.55 21.78
N LEU A 584 -0.06 -34.69 21.09
CA LEU A 584 -0.76 -35.88 21.57
C LEU A 584 0.10 -36.72 22.54
N ILE A 585 1.36 -36.36 22.82
CA ILE A 585 2.22 -37.15 23.72
C ILE A 585 1.78 -36.92 25.19
N PRO A 586 1.55 -37.97 26.00
CA PRO A 586 1.77 -39.40 25.73
C PRO A 586 0.52 -40.20 25.29
N ILE A 587 -0.66 -39.58 25.25
CA ILE A 587 -1.97 -40.26 25.08
C ILE A 587 -2.26 -40.65 23.61
N GLY A 588 -1.44 -40.19 22.67
CA GLY A 588 -1.61 -40.35 21.22
C GLY A 588 -1.84 -41.79 20.73
N PRO A 589 -1.12 -42.82 21.21
CA PRO A 589 -1.40 -44.21 20.86
C PRO A 589 -2.82 -44.67 21.23
N ARG A 590 -3.35 -44.22 22.38
CA ARG A 590 -4.72 -44.55 22.84
C ARG A 590 -5.77 -43.88 21.96
N ILE A 591 -5.59 -42.59 21.69
CA ILE A 591 -6.51 -41.83 20.83
C ILE A 591 -6.51 -42.41 19.41
N SER A 592 -5.34 -42.77 18.89
CA SER A 592 -5.20 -43.37 17.56
C SER A 592 -5.91 -44.72 17.43
N TYR A 593 -5.85 -45.57 18.46
CA TYR A 593 -6.61 -46.82 18.50
C TYR A 593 -8.11 -46.59 18.32
N VAL A 594 -8.66 -45.64 19.10
CA VAL A 594 -10.09 -45.29 19.04
C VAL A 594 -10.45 -44.65 17.69
N ALA A 595 -9.65 -43.70 17.21
CA ALA A 595 -9.88 -43.02 15.94
C ALA A 595 -9.89 -44.00 14.74
N ARG A 596 -8.94 -44.94 14.70
CA ARG A 596 -8.88 -45.99 13.66
C ARG A 596 -10.08 -46.94 13.71
N TYR A 597 -10.56 -47.29 14.91
CA TYR A 597 -11.77 -48.09 15.09
C TYR A 597 -13.02 -47.39 14.53
N PHE A 598 -13.19 -46.09 14.80
CA PHE A 598 -14.33 -45.34 14.27
C PHE A 598 -14.23 -45.10 12.76
N LEU A 599 -13.03 -44.84 12.22
CA LEU A 599 -12.81 -44.71 10.78
C LEU A 599 -13.19 -45.98 10.01
N SER A 600 -12.79 -47.15 10.50
CA SER A 600 -13.15 -48.43 9.85
C SER A 600 -14.64 -48.72 9.93
N LYS A 601 -15.30 -48.33 11.03
CA LYS A 601 -16.77 -48.44 11.16
C LYS A 601 -17.50 -47.48 10.21
N MET A 602 -17.07 -46.23 10.11
CA MET A 602 -17.67 -45.25 9.19
C MET A 602 -17.45 -45.59 7.72
N GLN A 603 -16.37 -46.29 7.38
CA GLN A 603 -16.16 -46.76 6.00
C GLN A 603 -17.23 -47.77 5.54
N SER A 604 -17.88 -48.47 6.47
CA SER A 604 -18.95 -49.44 6.18
C SER A 604 -20.35 -48.82 6.05
N THR A 605 -20.51 -47.52 6.33
CA THR A 605 -21.80 -46.82 6.25
C THR A 605 -22.01 -46.10 4.91
N GLU A 606 -23.24 -46.07 4.39
CA GLU A 606 -23.59 -45.39 3.11
C GLU A 606 -23.40 -43.86 3.14
N HIS A 607 -23.33 -43.26 4.33
CA HIS A 607 -23.16 -41.82 4.50
C HIS A 607 -21.99 -41.51 5.44
N ILE A 608 -20.93 -40.92 4.88
CA ILE A 608 -19.75 -40.45 5.61
C ILE A 608 -19.87 -38.96 5.83
N GLU A 609 -19.97 -38.53 7.10
CA GLU A 609 -19.94 -37.12 7.48
C GLU A 609 -18.50 -36.58 7.38
N PRO A 610 -18.19 -35.63 6.45
CA PRO A 610 -16.82 -35.24 6.14
C PRO A 610 -16.04 -34.62 7.31
N ALA A 611 -16.72 -33.84 8.16
CA ALA A 611 -16.10 -33.16 9.30
C ALA A 611 -15.62 -34.17 10.35
N VAL A 612 -16.49 -35.11 10.72
CA VAL A 612 -16.21 -36.17 11.70
C VAL A 612 -15.14 -37.14 11.18
N PHE A 613 -15.26 -37.54 9.92
CA PHE A 613 -14.28 -38.45 9.30
C PHE A 613 -12.89 -37.82 9.23
N SER A 614 -12.80 -36.54 8.84
CA SER A 614 -11.53 -35.79 8.80
C SER A 614 -10.93 -35.56 10.19
N PHE A 615 -11.79 -35.31 11.20
CA PHE A 615 -11.39 -35.18 12.60
C PHE A 615 -10.74 -36.48 13.13
N TYR A 616 -11.36 -37.63 12.90
CA TYR A 616 -10.77 -38.90 13.31
C TYR A 616 -9.49 -39.23 12.53
N TYR A 617 -9.46 -38.94 11.22
CA TYR A 617 -8.23 -39.14 10.45
C TYR A 617 -7.07 -38.33 11.03
N ALA A 618 -7.29 -37.06 11.40
CA ALA A 618 -6.28 -36.21 12.02
C ALA A 618 -5.68 -36.77 13.32
N LEU A 619 -6.40 -37.67 14.02
CA LEU A 619 -5.97 -38.28 15.27
C LEU A 619 -5.37 -39.70 15.09
N ALA A 620 -5.49 -40.30 13.90
CA ALA A 620 -5.18 -41.71 13.64
C ALA A 620 -3.70 -42.02 13.35
N ASN A 621 -2.79 -41.04 13.33
CA ASN A 621 -1.43 -41.26 12.84
C ASN A 621 -0.58 -42.20 13.72
N ARG A 622 -0.56 -41.99 15.03
CA ARG A 622 0.30 -42.76 15.97
C ARG A 622 0.03 -44.27 15.89
N THR A 623 1.05 -45.09 16.07
CA THR A 623 0.86 -46.54 16.23
C THR A 623 0.01 -46.81 17.47
N PRO A 624 -1.11 -47.56 17.35
CA PRO A 624 -2.03 -47.78 18.45
C PRO A 624 -1.47 -48.76 19.49
N ASP A 625 -1.79 -48.55 20.76
CA ASP A 625 -1.53 -49.53 21.83
C ASP A 625 -2.65 -50.57 21.86
N SER A 626 -2.32 -51.86 21.82
CA SER A 626 -3.29 -52.97 21.65
C SER A 626 -3.98 -53.45 22.93
N THR A 627 -3.73 -52.82 24.09
CA THR A 627 -4.00 -53.45 25.41
C THR A 627 -4.89 -52.65 26.37
N GLN A 628 -5.69 -51.68 25.91
CA GLN A 628 -6.46 -50.82 26.83
C GLN A 628 -7.95 -50.67 26.47
N ALA A 629 -8.77 -50.49 27.52
CA ALA A 629 -10.20 -50.23 27.41
C ALA A 629 -10.49 -48.98 26.56
N LEU A 630 -11.56 -49.02 25.77
CA LEU A 630 -12.05 -47.91 24.94
C LEU A 630 -12.49 -46.74 25.84
N SER A 631 -11.57 -45.84 26.16
CA SER A 631 -11.90 -44.55 26.73
C SER A 631 -12.42 -43.63 25.62
N LYS A 632 -13.47 -42.87 25.89
CA LYS A 632 -14.12 -41.98 24.93
C LYS A 632 -13.75 -40.51 25.08
N VAL A 633 -13.24 -40.13 26.26
CA VAL A 633 -12.89 -38.75 26.59
C VAL A 633 -11.43 -38.68 27.00
N PHE A 634 -10.67 -37.81 26.34
CA PHE A 634 -9.24 -37.65 26.55
C PHE A 634 -8.91 -36.19 26.87
N THR A 635 -8.18 -35.94 27.96
CA THR A 635 -7.66 -34.60 28.27
C THR A 635 -6.20 -34.49 27.84
N LEU A 636 -5.91 -33.52 26.97
CA LEU A 636 -4.56 -33.27 26.46
C LEU A 636 -3.74 -32.42 27.44
N ARG A 637 -2.40 -32.49 27.32
CA ARG A 637 -1.48 -31.61 28.06
C ARG A 637 -1.68 -30.12 27.75
N THR A 638 -2.25 -29.81 26.59
CA THR A 638 -2.61 -28.45 26.18
C THR A 638 -3.85 -27.93 26.91
N GLY A 639 -4.46 -28.70 27.81
CA GLY A 639 -5.69 -28.35 28.53
C GLY A 639 -6.98 -28.61 27.75
N HIS A 640 -6.87 -29.08 26.50
CA HIS A 640 -8.03 -29.31 25.64
C HIS A 640 -8.59 -30.72 25.83
N VAL A 641 -9.92 -30.88 25.69
CA VAL A 641 -10.62 -32.16 25.85
C VAL A 641 -11.06 -32.68 24.47
N ILE A 642 -10.66 -33.90 24.13
CA ILE A 642 -11.16 -34.65 22.97
C ILE A 642 -12.24 -35.60 23.48
N ASP A 643 -13.48 -35.34 23.09
CA ASP A 643 -14.59 -36.27 23.26
C ASP A 643 -14.90 -36.90 21.90
N ILE A 644 -14.81 -38.22 21.82
CA ILE A 644 -15.06 -38.96 20.57
C ILE A 644 -16.55 -38.99 20.23
N ASP A 645 -17.45 -38.91 21.21
CA ASP A 645 -18.89 -38.88 20.93
C ASP A 645 -19.36 -37.47 20.49
N ALA A 646 -18.46 -36.47 20.46
CA ALA A 646 -18.72 -35.08 20.11
C ALA A 646 -19.81 -34.39 20.97
N GLU A 647 -19.98 -34.84 22.23
CA GLU A 647 -20.90 -34.22 23.20
C GLU A 647 -20.26 -32.98 23.86
N SER A 648 -18.92 -33.00 24.04
CA SER A 648 -18.18 -31.95 24.72
C SER A 648 -16.76 -31.75 24.17
N GLY A 649 -16.06 -30.69 24.59
CA GLY A 649 -14.65 -30.49 24.23
C GLY A 649 -14.41 -29.80 22.89
N ILE A 650 -13.39 -30.25 22.15
CA ILE A 650 -12.89 -29.57 20.93
C ILE A 650 -13.89 -29.66 19.77
N MET A 651 -14.55 -30.80 19.58
CA MET A 651 -15.56 -31.00 18.54
C MET A 651 -16.90 -31.26 19.22
N VAL A 652 -17.91 -30.44 18.92
CA VAL A 652 -19.23 -30.52 19.53
C VAL A 652 -20.30 -30.55 18.45
N HIS A 653 -21.24 -31.48 18.55
CA HIS A 653 -22.41 -31.51 17.67
C HIS A 653 -23.51 -30.58 18.20
N ASP A 654 -23.78 -29.48 17.50
CA ASP A 654 -24.90 -28.58 17.78
C ASP A 654 -26.20 -29.20 17.23
N SER A 655 -26.96 -29.85 18.10
CA SER A 655 -28.23 -30.51 17.76
C SER A 655 -29.31 -29.55 17.27
N ALA A 656 -29.27 -28.26 17.68
CA ALA A 656 -30.22 -27.25 17.23
C ALA A 656 -29.94 -26.80 15.79
N LYS A 657 -28.66 -26.71 15.41
CA LYS A 657 -28.25 -26.33 14.04
C LYS A 657 -27.99 -27.52 13.12
N ARG A 658 -27.96 -28.75 13.66
CA ARG A 658 -27.55 -29.99 12.96
C ARG A 658 -26.17 -29.85 12.31
N ARG A 659 -25.20 -29.27 13.02
CA ARG A 659 -23.84 -29.01 12.52
C ARG A 659 -22.79 -29.33 13.56
N TYR A 660 -21.59 -29.68 13.09
CA TYR A 660 -20.42 -29.86 13.96
C TYR A 660 -19.66 -28.55 14.10
N LEU A 661 -19.37 -28.19 15.35
CA LEU A 661 -18.54 -27.05 15.72
C LEU A 661 -17.16 -27.57 16.14
N LEU A 662 -16.10 -26.98 15.61
CA LEU A 662 -14.72 -27.19 16.09
C LEU A 662 -14.24 -25.92 16.77
N PHE A 663 -13.86 -26.01 18.03
CA PHE A 663 -13.53 -24.86 18.89
C PHE A 663 -14.64 -23.77 18.86
N GLY A 664 -15.91 -24.20 18.78
CA GLY A 664 -17.07 -23.29 18.71
C GLY A 664 -17.33 -22.65 17.34
N SER A 665 -16.49 -22.90 16.34
CA SER A 665 -16.66 -22.41 14.96
C SER A 665 -17.28 -23.47 14.06
N ASP A 666 -18.19 -23.07 13.18
CA ASP A 666 -18.87 -23.97 12.24
C ASP A 666 -17.90 -24.55 11.21
N ILE A 667 -17.82 -25.88 11.13
CA ILE A 667 -17.14 -26.59 10.06
C ILE A 667 -18.21 -27.15 9.12
N SER A 668 -18.91 -26.26 8.42
CA SER A 668 -19.73 -26.67 7.28
C SER A 668 -18.83 -26.83 6.06
N GLY A 669 -18.90 -27.99 5.40
CA GLY A 669 -18.24 -28.28 4.12
C GLY A 669 -18.71 -27.41 2.93
N GLU A 670 -19.17 -26.18 3.19
CA GLU A 670 -19.24 -25.15 2.16
C GLU A 670 -17.81 -24.78 1.81
N THR A 671 -17.32 -25.46 0.77
CA THR A 671 -16.13 -25.11 0.02
C THR A 671 -16.13 -23.61 -0.29
N SER A 672 -15.57 -22.81 0.62
CA SER A 672 -14.97 -21.54 0.25
C SER A 672 -13.70 -21.88 -0.53
N LYS A 673 -13.87 -22.45 -1.73
CA LYS A 673 -12.95 -22.18 -2.82
C LYS A 673 -13.09 -20.70 -3.11
N LEU A 674 -12.42 -19.90 -2.30
CA LEU A 674 -11.84 -18.65 -2.74
C LEU A 674 -10.77 -19.05 -3.73
N ASP A 675 -11.26 -19.38 -4.93
CA ASP A 675 -10.48 -19.84 -6.03
C ASP A 675 -9.60 -18.66 -6.46
N ASN A 676 -8.31 -18.75 -6.20
CA ASN A 676 -7.32 -17.82 -6.73
C ASN A 676 -7.35 -17.80 -8.28
N SER A 677 -8.04 -18.76 -8.93
CA SER A 677 -8.37 -18.67 -10.35
C SER A 677 -9.28 -17.47 -10.69
N ARG A 678 -10.09 -16.95 -9.75
CA ARG A 678 -10.91 -15.74 -9.97
C ARG A 678 -10.06 -14.47 -10.14
N LEU A 679 -8.88 -14.41 -9.54
CA LEU A 679 -7.92 -13.30 -9.73
C LEU A 679 -7.23 -13.37 -11.11
N MET A 680 -7.14 -14.56 -11.71
CA MET A 680 -6.53 -14.78 -13.03
C MET A 680 -7.55 -14.88 -14.17
N CYS A 681 -8.86 -14.91 -13.87
CA CYS A 681 -9.96 -14.94 -14.86
C CYS A 681 -10.45 -13.55 -15.34
N GLY A 682 -9.79 -12.47 -14.96
CA GLY A 682 -10.43 -11.16 -14.78
C GLY A 682 -11.04 -10.42 -15.99
N LEU A 683 -11.05 -10.98 -17.20
CA LEU A 683 -11.68 -10.30 -18.36
C LEU A 683 -13.14 -10.69 -18.56
N LEU A 684 -13.45 -11.99 -18.62
CA LEU A 684 -14.80 -12.55 -18.86
C LEU A 684 -14.83 -14.05 -18.50
N PRO A 685 -15.10 -14.42 -17.23
CA PRO A 685 -15.11 -15.81 -16.81
C PRO A 685 -16.21 -16.61 -17.55
N GLY A 686 -15.94 -17.87 -17.91
CA GLY A 686 -16.89 -18.72 -18.66
C GLY A 686 -17.13 -18.28 -20.11
N PHE A 687 -16.20 -17.55 -20.71
CA PHE A 687 -16.19 -17.21 -22.13
C PHE A 687 -14.82 -17.50 -22.74
N ARG A 688 -14.81 -18.08 -23.94
CA ARG A 688 -13.64 -18.31 -24.77
C ARG A 688 -13.38 -17.11 -25.68
N ILE A 689 -12.14 -16.66 -25.76
CA ILE A 689 -11.72 -15.52 -26.58
C ILE A 689 -11.01 -16.01 -27.84
N SER A 690 -11.40 -15.49 -29.00
CA SER A 690 -10.78 -15.72 -30.31
C SER A 690 -10.17 -14.41 -30.84
N SER A 691 -8.98 -14.50 -31.44
CA SER A 691 -8.32 -13.35 -32.09
C SER A 691 -8.92 -13.00 -33.45
N ASN A 692 -9.75 -13.87 -34.03
CA ASN A 692 -10.38 -13.68 -35.34
C ASN A 692 -11.89 -13.55 -35.14
N PRO A 693 -12.41 -12.33 -34.90
CA PRO A 693 -13.84 -12.10 -34.77
C PRO A 693 -14.57 -12.26 -36.10
N ASP A 694 -15.62 -13.07 -36.13
CA ASP A 694 -16.55 -13.12 -37.27
C ASP A 694 -17.32 -11.78 -37.38
N PRO A 695 -17.17 -11.03 -38.49
CA PRO A 695 -17.78 -9.71 -38.66
C PRO A 695 -19.32 -9.74 -38.70
N SER A 696 -19.94 -10.91 -38.88
CA SER A 696 -21.40 -11.07 -38.86
C SER A 696 -21.99 -11.04 -37.44
N LYS A 697 -21.18 -11.29 -36.40
CA LYS A 697 -21.65 -11.41 -35.01
C LYS A 697 -21.90 -10.06 -34.34
N PRO A 698 -22.82 -9.95 -33.37
CA PRO A 698 -23.13 -8.67 -32.73
C PRO A 698 -22.00 -8.17 -31.83
N LEU A 699 -21.69 -6.87 -31.93
CA LEU A 699 -20.76 -6.17 -31.04
C LEU A 699 -21.44 -5.88 -29.69
N ARG A 700 -20.81 -6.30 -28.59
CA ARG A 700 -21.25 -6.09 -27.21
C ARG A 700 -20.05 -5.75 -26.32
N SER A 701 -20.22 -4.83 -25.38
CA SER A 701 -19.20 -4.47 -24.37
C SER A 701 -18.96 -5.61 -23.38
N ILE A 702 -17.80 -5.63 -22.71
CA ILE A 702 -17.48 -6.61 -21.67
C ILE A 702 -18.51 -6.57 -20.54
N ARG A 703 -18.92 -5.36 -20.13
CA ARG A 703 -19.94 -5.17 -19.09
C ARG A 703 -21.26 -5.88 -19.42
N TYR A 704 -21.72 -5.79 -20.66
CA TYR A 704 -22.96 -6.46 -21.10
C TYR A 704 -22.85 -7.99 -20.99
N LEU A 705 -21.70 -8.54 -21.35
CA LEU A 705 -21.45 -9.98 -21.36
C LEU A 705 -21.30 -10.53 -19.92
N ASP A 706 -20.71 -9.74 -19.02
CA ASP A 706 -20.56 -10.03 -17.59
C ASP A 706 -21.91 -9.95 -16.85
N ASP A 707 -22.64 -8.83 -17.00
CA ASP A 707 -23.93 -8.58 -16.32
C ASP A 707 -25.03 -9.58 -16.75
N ARG A 708 -24.91 -10.18 -17.95
CA ARG A 708 -25.89 -11.13 -18.51
C ARG A 708 -25.32 -12.54 -18.68
N ARG A 709 -24.24 -12.86 -17.98
CA ARG A 709 -23.49 -14.12 -18.12
C ARG A 709 -24.34 -15.37 -17.98
N GLU A 710 -25.35 -15.33 -17.10
CA GLU A 710 -26.26 -16.46 -16.80
C GLU A 710 -27.39 -16.60 -17.83
N VAL A 711 -27.72 -15.50 -18.53
CA VAL A 711 -28.82 -15.44 -19.52
C VAL A 711 -28.33 -15.74 -20.93
N ILE A 712 -27.02 -15.59 -21.18
CA ILE A 712 -26.41 -15.87 -22.47
C ILE A 712 -26.27 -17.40 -22.64
N THR A 713 -26.88 -17.92 -23.71
CA THR A 713 -26.82 -19.35 -24.07
C THR A 713 -25.41 -19.80 -24.40
N GLU A 714 -25.10 -21.04 -24.03
CA GLU A 714 -23.85 -21.72 -24.33
C GLU A 714 -23.55 -21.74 -25.85
N GLY A 715 -22.28 -21.59 -26.24
CA GLY A 715 -21.87 -21.56 -27.66
C GLY A 715 -22.22 -20.28 -28.42
N LYS A 716 -22.91 -19.30 -27.81
CA LYS A 716 -23.28 -18.05 -28.48
C LYS A 716 -22.09 -17.12 -28.66
N GLU A 717 -21.93 -16.61 -29.88
CA GLU A 717 -20.79 -15.77 -30.26
C GLU A 717 -21.13 -14.28 -30.30
N TYR A 718 -20.18 -13.48 -29.81
CA TYR A 718 -20.21 -12.02 -29.80
C TYR A 718 -18.86 -11.47 -30.26
N ARG A 719 -18.86 -10.18 -30.61
CA ARG A 719 -17.62 -9.41 -30.74
C ARG A 719 -17.51 -8.44 -29.57
N THR A 720 -16.32 -8.23 -29.05
CA THR A 720 -16.03 -7.15 -28.09
C THR A 720 -14.69 -6.49 -28.37
N TYR A 721 -14.45 -5.33 -27.76
CA TYR A 721 -13.12 -4.75 -27.70
C TYR A 721 -12.38 -5.19 -26.43
N ILE A 722 -11.14 -5.64 -26.59
CA ILE A 722 -10.19 -5.86 -25.49
C ILE A 722 -8.93 -5.06 -25.84
N CYS A 723 -8.53 -4.12 -24.99
CA CYS A 723 -7.40 -3.22 -25.24
C CYS A 723 -7.50 -2.45 -26.56
N GLY A 724 -8.73 -2.10 -26.99
CA GLY A 724 -8.97 -1.40 -28.24
C GLY A 724 -8.81 -2.25 -29.51
N ARG A 725 -8.62 -3.57 -29.39
CA ARG A 725 -8.65 -4.52 -30.50
C ARG A 725 -9.94 -5.34 -30.47
N LEU A 726 -10.44 -5.72 -31.63
CA LEU A 726 -11.68 -6.49 -31.77
C LEU A 726 -11.39 -7.98 -31.58
N HIS A 727 -12.15 -8.64 -30.71
CA HIS A 727 -12.03 -10.07 -30.42
C HIS A 727 -13.38 -10.77 -30.55
N GLY A 728 -13.35 -12.02 -30.99
CA GLY A 728 -14.51 -12.92 -30.96
C GLY A 728 -14.65 -13.54 -29.57
N ILE A 729 -15.86 -13.67 -29.07
CA ILE A 729 -16.13 -14.23 -27.75
C ILE A 729 -17.23 -15.26 -27.85
N VAL A 730 -17.00 -16.45 -27.32
CA VAL A 730 -17.96 -17.56 -27.31
C VAL A 730 -18.25 -17.95 -25.86
N LYS A 731 -19.52 -18.13 -25.50
CA LYS A 731 -19.89 -18.66 -24.18
C LYS A 731 -19.41 -20.11 -24.07
N ASP A 732 -18.53 -20.39 -23.10
CA ASP A 732 -17.93 -21.71 -22.87
C ASP A 732 -17.77 -21.95 -21.36
N SER A 733 -18.63 -22.77 -20.77
CA SER A 733 -18.66 -23.10 -19.34
C SER A 733 -17.48 -23.99 -18.92
N THR A 734 -16.94 -24.78 -19.87
CA THR A 734 -15.86 -25.75 -19.63
C THR A 734 -14.51 -25.08 -19.43
N ILE A 735 -14.33 -23.86 -19.96
CA ILE A 735 -13.08 -23.10 -19.85
C ILE A 735 -12.74 -22.71 -18.41
N THR A 736 -13.74 -22.70 -17.51
CA THR A 736 -13.58 -22.44 -16.07
C THR A 736 -12.66 -23.47 -15.40
N TYR A 737 -12.40 -24.63 -16.04
CA TYR A 737 -11.52 -25.68 -15.53
C TYR A 737 -10.12 -25.69 -16.16
N GLN A 738 -9.86 -24.91 -17.22
CA GLN A 738 -8.60 -24.93 -18.02
C GLN A 738 -7.79 -23.61 -17.96
N ILE A 739 -8.13 -22.73 -17.03
CA ILE A 739 -7.81 -21.29 -17.00
C ILE A 739 -6.31 -20.97 -17.17
N LYS A 740 -5.41 -21.69 -16.49
CA LYS A 740 -3.99 -21.34 -16.42
C LYS A 740 -3.28 -21.49 -17.78
N SER A 741 -3.53 -22.60 -18.49
CA SER A 741 -2.84 -22.90 -19.76
C SER A 741 -3.32 -22.02 -20.92
N THR A 742 -4.59 -21.61 -20.89
CA THR A 742 -5.23 -20.86 -21.98
C THR A 742 -4.93 -19.37 -21.83
N PHE A 743 -4.90 -18.85 -20.59
CA PHE A 743 -4.50 -17.47 -20.32
C PHE A 743 -3.02 -17.22 -20.60
N ASP A 744 -2.12 -18.12 -20.17
CA ASP A 744 -0.68 -18.01 -20.48
C ASP A 744 -0.43 -18.06 -22.00
N ARG A 745 -1.16 -18.89 -22.74
CA ARG A 745 -1.05 -18.99 -24.21
C ARG A 745 -1.56 -17.72 -24.90
N HIS A 746 -2.70 -17.18 -24.50
CA HIS A 746 -3.26 -15.96 -25.10
C HIS A 746 -2.54 -14.67 -24.68
N LEU A 747 -2.04 -14.60 -23.44
CA LEU A 747 -1.22 -13.50 -22.95
C LEU A 747 0.15 -13.52 -23.66
N MET A 748 0.79 -14.68 -23.79
CA MET A 748 2.04 -14.82 -24.55
C MET A 748 1.87 -14.51 -26.03
N ASP A 749 0.77 -14.93 -26.66
CA ASP A 749 0.49 -14.63 -28.07
C ASP A 749 0.17 -13.13 -28.26
N SER A 750 -0.53 -12.50 -27.31
CA SER A 750 -0.77 -11.04 -27.32
C SER A 750 0.49 -10.22 -27.05
N ILE A 751 1.34 -10.68 -26.12
CA ILE A 751 2.65 -10.09 -25.81
C ILE A 751 3.61 -10.30 -26.98
N GLN A 752 3.67 -11.47 -27.61
CA GLN A 752 4.46 -11.74 -28.82
C GLN A 752 4.03 -10.86 -30.00
N ARG A 753 2.73 -10.63 -30.16
CA ARG A 753 2.20 -9.70 -31.18
C ARG A 753 2.45 -8.23 -30.84
N LEU A 754 2.50 -7.87 -29.56
CA LEU A 754 2.91 -6.53 -29.10
C LEU A 754 4.41 -6.33 -29.27
N SER A 755 5.24 -7.31 -28.91
CA SER A 755 6.70 -7.28 -29.07
C SER A 755 7.11 -7.31 -30.53
N SER A 756 6.42 -8.05 -31.41
CA SER A 756 6.66 -8.00 -32.85
C SER A 756 6.26 -6.65 -33.46
N SER A 757 5.18 -6.01 -32.98
CA SER A 757 4.84 -4.64 -33.38
C SER A 757 5.83 -3.58 -32.85
N THR A 758 6.45 -3.83 -31.70
CA THR A 758 7.47 -2.94 -31.10
C THR A 758 8.83 -3.13 -31.77
N GLN A 759 9.18 -4.36 -32.15
CA GLN A 759 10.34 -4.68 -32.99
C GLN A 759 10.18 -4.08 -34.39
N HIS A 760 8.99 -4.07 -34.99
CA HIS A 760 8.74 -3.40 -36.26
C HIS A 760 8.93 -1.87 -36.16
N VAL A 761 8.61 -1.26 -35.01
CA VAL A 761 8.84 0.18 -34.73
C VAL A 761 10.32 0.49 -34.47
N LEU A 762 11.07 -0.43 -33.86
CA LEU A 762 12.51 -0.30 -33.65
C LEU A 762 13.31 -0.56 -34.93
N TYR A 763 12.89 -1.53 -35.75
CA TYR A 763 13.46 -1.77 -37.09
C TYR A 763 13.11 -0.65 -38.07
N SER A 764 11.88 -0.14 -38.07
CA SER A 764 11.52 1.02 -38.90
C SER A 764 12.24 2.29 -38.46
N LYS A 765 12.57 2.44 -37.17
CA LYS A 765 13.42 3.53 -36.67
C LYS A 765 14.90 3.33 -37.02
N ARG A 766 15.40 2.08 -37.03
CA ARG A 766 16.77 1.76 -37.46
C ARG A 766 16.97 1.99 -38.96
N SER A 767 16.02 1.63 -39.82
CA SER A 767 16.12 1.92 -41.25
C SER A 767 15.99 3.41 -41.55
N TRP A 768 15.27 4.17 -40.72
CA TRP A 768 15.19 5.64 -40.82
C TRP A 768 16.47 6.33 -40.34
N LEU A 769 17.19 5.75 -39.37
CA LEU A 769 18.48 6.24 -38.87
C LEU A 769 19.66 5.87 -39.76
N GLN A 770 19.57 4.79 -40.54
CA GLN A 770 20.63 4.36 -41.47
C GLN A 770 20.62 5.10 -42.82
N GLY A 771 19.62 5.95 -43.07
CA GLY A 771 19.51 6.76 -44.29
C GLY A 771 19.82 8.25 -44.12
N LEU A 772 20.29 8.68 -42.95
CA LEU A 772 20.74 10.05 -42.71
C LEU A 772 22.28 10.08 -42.67
N PRO A 773 22.94 11.03 -43.35
CA PRO A 773 24.37 11.23 -43.18
C PRO A 773 24.65 11.50 -41.69
N LEU A 774 25.65 10.80 -41.14
CA LEU A 774 26.19 11.05 -39.81
C LEU A 774 26.83 12.44 -39.83
N GLU A 775 26.09 13.46 -39.40
CA GLU A 775 26.68 14.73 -38.96
C GLU A 775 27.11 14.59 -37.50
N ASP A 776 28.36 14.99 -37.26
CA ASP A 776 29.12 14.84 -36.03
C ASP A 776 28.43 15.37 -34.77
N GLU A 777 28.84 14.79 -33.64
CA GLU A 777 28.43 15.13 -32.28
C GLU A 777 28.61 16.63 -31.95
N VAL A 778 27.59 17.44 -32.22
CA VAL A 778 27.45 18.75 -31.58
C VAL A 778 26.81 18.54 -30.21
N VAL A 779 27.66 18.40 -29.20
CA VAL A 779 27.32 18.54 -27.78
C VAL A 779 26.61 19.88 -27.60
N ARG A 780 25.28 19.87 -27.42
CA ARG A 780 24.53 21.06 -27.02
C ARG A 780 24.56 21.21 -25.49
N PRO A 781 25.18 22.25 -24.92
CA PRO A 781 25.14 22.48 -23.49
C PRO A 781 23.73 22.87 -23.04
N SER A 782 23.40 22.52 -21.79
CA SER A 782 22.12 22.81 -21.16
C SER A 782 21.81 24.31 -21.16
N LYS A 783 20.63 24.70 -21.68
CA LYS A 783 20.12 26.08 -21.68
C LYS A 783 19.71 26.61 -20.28
N ARG A 784 20.46 26.28 -19.22
CA ARG A 784 20.19 26.77 -17.85
C ARG A 784 21.41 27.33 -17.11
N SER A 785 22.54 27.47 -17.78
CA SER A 785 23.78 28.01 -17.20
C SER A 785 24.36 29.21 -17.97
N LYS A 786 23.54 29.96 -18.72
CA LYS A 786 23.94 31.21 -19.39
C LYS A 786 22.90 32.31 -19.18
N MET A 787 22.57 32.61 -17.92
CA MET A 787 21.82 33.82 -17.57
C MET A 787 22.47 34.62 -16.42
N ASP A 788 23.71 34.31 -16.04
CA ASP A 788 24.44 35.08 -15.00
C ASP A 788 25.65 35.87 -15.55
N GLU A 789 25.89 35.88 -16.86
CA GLU A 789 26.97 36.68 -17.46
C GLU A 789 26.53 37.26 -18.82
N THR A 790 25.79 38.36 -18.79
CA THR A 790 25.77 39.32 -19.91
C THR A 790 25.61 40.71 -19.30
N GLU A 791 26.67 41.50 -19.40
CA GLU A 791 26.68 42.94 -19.15
C GLU A 791 25.55 43.62 -19.94
N TYR A 792 24.87 44.54 -19.27
CA TYR A 792 23.91 45.46 -19.87
C TYR A 792 24.67 46.43 -20.80
N THR A 793 24.52 46.29 -22.10
CA THR A 793 24.71 47.39 -23.05
C THR A 793 23.35 47.79 -23.62
N LEU A 794 22.91 49.00 -23.29
CA LEU A 794 21.74 49.66 -23.85
C LEU A 794 21.99 49.94 -25.35
N PRO A 795 21.04 49.70 -26.26
CA PRO A 795 21.07 50.29 -27.59
C PRO A 795 20.67 51.77 -27.49
N GLU A 796 21.46 52.65 -28.10
CA GLU A 796 21.06 54.02 -28.41
C GLU A 796 19.85 53.99 -29.36
N GLU A 797 18.73 54.60 -28.94
CA GLU A 797 17.57 54.86 -29.81
C GLU A 797 17.55 56.35 -30.19
N ASP A 798 17.57 56.62 -31.50
CA ASP A 798 17.39 57.94 -32.10
C ASP A 798 16.01 58.54 -31.74
N PRO A 799 15.94 59.79 -31.23
CA PRO A 799 14.71 60.41 -30.77
C PRO A 799 14.03 61.22 -31.89
N GLU A 800 13.57 60.56 -32.96
CA GLU A 800 12.70 61.21 -33.96
C GLU A 800 11.64 60.24 -34.48
N THR A 801 10.66 59.89 -33.65
CA THR A 801 9.25 59.76 -34.06
C THR A 801 8.42 59.27 -32.89
N LEU A 802 7.74 60.19 -32.21
CA LEU A 802 6.34 60.12 -31.79
C LEU A 802 6.13 61.21 -30.74
N GLY A 803 5.80 62.40 -31.25
CA GLY A 803 5.35 63.49 -30.41
C GLY A 803 4.01 63.15 -29.76
N ILE A 804 3.97 63.22 -28.43
CA ILE A 804 2.81 63.63 -27.66
C ILE A 804 3.36 64.48 -26.51
N MET A 805 3.07 65.79 -26.57
CA MET A 805 3.32 66.75 -25.49
C MET A 805 2.65 66.28 -24.21
N VAL A 806 3.41 66.25 -23.12
CA VAL A 806 2.87 66.26 -21.77
C VAL A 806 3.49 67.46 -21.09
N ASP A 807 2.67 68.46 -20.80
CA ASP A 807 3.03 69.61 -19.98
C ASP A 807 3.48 69.13 -18.59
N GLU A 808 4.63 69.61 -18.18
CA GLU A 808 5.20 69.46 -16.85
C GLU A 808 4.41 70.32 -15.85
N ASP A 809 4.06 69.73 -14.71
CA ASP A 809 4.08 70.45 -13.43
C ASP A 809 4.17 69.40 -12.31
N TRP A 810 5.40 69.22 -11.82
CA TRP A 810 5.69 68.49 -10.59
C TRP A 810 5.55 69.46 -9.42
N GLY A 811 4.50 69.26 -8.63
CA GLY A 811 4.39 69.82 -7.28
C GLY A 811 4.79 68.75 -6.26
N ASP A 812 5.87 69.04 -5.53
CA ASP A 812 6.31 68.34 -4.33
C ASP A 812 5.17 68.06 -3.35
N LEU A 813 5.23 66.94 -2.64
CA LEU A 813 5.00 66.89 -1.19
C LEU A 813 5.29 65.50 -0.62
N ASP A 814 6.34 65.47 0.20
CA ASP A 814 6.56 64.55 1.30
C ASP A 814 5.33 64.44 2.24
N ASP A 815 5.30 63.36 3.02
CA ASP A 815 4.39 62.97 4.12
C ASP A 815 3.13 62.14 3.79
N LEU A 816 3.23 60.80 4.00
CA LEU A 816 2.30 59.96 4.80
C LEU A 816 2.80 58.51 5.00
#